data_AF-A0A2W5TEP6-F1
#
_entry.id   AF-A0A2W5TEP6-F1
#
_cell.length_a   1.000
_cell.length_b   1.000
_cell.length_c   1.000
_cell.angle_alpha   90.00
_cell.angle_beta   90.00
_cell.angle_gamma   90.00
#
_symmetry.space_group_name_H-M   'P 1'
#
loop_
_entity.id
_entity.type
_entity.pdbx_description
1 polymer ?
#
loop_
_entity_poly.entity_id
_entity_poly.type
_entity_poly.pdbx_seq_one_letter_code
_entity_poly.pdbx_strand_id
1 'polypeptide(L)'
;MHAALAATLEALLDPTQVSWNRQRPELGQEPADSEFFLGVGSRDASLPPHPRMLSWKLPQWRSRNLRSTTEAAMQDTSAYDGLTFPLQFRLHEATLDCLTAAVLIVHRVKHQSWPTGAEALRDYVSEWEQGRTEAAGHYARALASVFYASMQVFRTDDGSPSKEQLKLLVHTLDAQLDQGGLAALPEALIAHRISRRLKADADLYRTELSRGWKVQLDLPVDNQPAAYRRVDALFLSSPQDVTVLKLLARPDAESSSYGRGFELLAVHAPNETNAWGRHTISIAPESPGTLDDLALQLDRHEGPNAPDGTPRVKGKPRFTYQPPELEGLADPWYSDGYAWTKRRSTIVAPPFVGSRLTREQIWEAVWQRFHVGRNVHVTASRTVYCRPFRSARRLPGRELRAAGWQPMADLGAHSFLPSITNSFMGGDVRHYQRADGAHTVHLALYPAGLTLVWIEAIDQAAITLVELARRQAHTIASATLDALPTVQSLKAWMRPVENAQWLVYGAYRINRARSTMLDASRAVQGLMHALAAGQAPTLENLPSEAEDAARRVQTLRDVEHWFTPTGGARLELRLDDDTTAPKLDQDFALFLLATGQRYMAFELTRRMGEVERGSRTQRWQSTTPLKDLRADVMLFTNSLWYARVSDAPELNARYDAWRELHGMGATVDALREQTTELDEFRKERFENMVGLLVFIFLPITIASGFFSGAQFNEMELRLGLPWTTGGWILFVIYTAVFSVLVFGAVFALRLFSPRKR
;
A
#
# COMPACT_ATOMS: atom_id res chain seq x y z
N MET A 1 -27.36 -48.85 1.75
CA MET A 1 -28.35 -48.35 2.70
C MET A 1 -28.91 -49.46 3.56
N HIS A 2 -28.49 -49.49 4.83
CA HIS A 2 -29.07 -50.30 5.89
C HIS A 2 -30.58 -50.08 5.99
N ALA A 3 -31.34 -51.15 6.23
CA ALA A 3 -32.81 -51.11 6.24
C ALA A 3 -33.39 -50.12 7.27
N ALA A 4 -32.77 -49.98 8.45
CA ALA A 4 -33.20 -49.02 9.47
C ALA A 4 -33.04 -47.55 9.01
N LEU A 5 -31.91 -47.23 8.39
CA LEU A 5 -31.68 -45.89 7.83
C LEU A 5 -32.60 -45.59 6.65
N ALA A 6 -32.90 -46.58 5.80
CA ALA A 6 -33.90 -46.47 4.75
C ALA A 6 -35.29 -46.13 5.32
N ALA A 7 -35.72 -46.87 6.34
CA ALA A 7 -37.00 -46.66 7.00
C ALA A 7 -37.07 -45.31 7.75
N THR A 8 -35.93 -44.81 8.24
CA THR A 8 -35.81 -43.46 8.84
C THR A 8 -36.00 -42.38 7.79
N LEU A 9 -35.34 -42.51 6.63
CA LEU A 9 -35.50 -41.58 5.50
C LEU A 9 -36.94 -41.56 4.98
N GLU A 10 -37.57 -42.73 4.84
CA GLU A 10 -38.98 -42.83 4.43
C GLU A 10 -39.91 -42.07 5.39
N ALA A 11 -39.70 -42.20 6.70
CA ALA A 11 -40.49 -41.47 7.69
C ALA A 11 -40.31 -39.95 7.60
N LEU A 12 -39.07 -39.47 7.40
CA LEU A 12 -38.76 -38.04 7.26
C LEU A 12 -39.37 -37.42 5.99
N LEU A 13 -39.59 -38.22 4.95
CA LEU A 13 -40.17 -37.80 3.67
C LEU A 13 -41.71 -37.94 3.63
N ASP A 14 -42.30 -38.65 4.59
CA ASP A 14 -43.73 -38.88 4.68
C ASP A 14 -44.39 -37.83 5.58
N PRO A 15 -45.18 -36.89 5.01
CA PRO A 15 -45.83 -35.83 5.79
C PRO A 15 -46.86 -36.36 6.80
N THR A 16 -47.31 -37.62 6.66
CA THR A 16 -48.19 -38.28 7.63
C THR A 16 -47.44 -38.79 8.86
N GLN A 17 -46.11 -38.96 8.77
CA GLN A 17 -45.24 -39.35 9.87
C GLN A 17 -44.48 -38.15 10.44
N VAL A 18 -43.94 -37.28 9.59
CA VAL A 18 -43.15 -36.12 10.01
C VAL A 18 -43.65 -34.85 9.33
N SER A 19 -44.00 -33.86 10.13
CA SER A 19 -44.38 -32.53 9.63
C SER A 19 -43.35 -31.47 10.04
N TRP A 20 -43.13 -30.50 9.14
CA TRP A 20 -42.16 -29.42 9.34
C TRP A 20 -42.89 -28.08 9.51
N ASN A 21 -42.56 -27.34 10.56
CA ASN A 21 -43.11 -26.01 10.84
C ASN A 21 -41.98 -24.97 10.96
N ARG A 22 -42.09 -23.85 10.25
CA ARG A 22 -41.08 -22.79 10.24
C ARG A 22 -41.43 -21.55 11.05
N GLN A 23 -42.64 -21.52 11.60
CA GLN A 23 -43.09 -20.42 12.44
C GLN A 23 -42.24 -20.37 13.71
N ARG A 24 -41.58 -19.22 13.96
CA ARG A 24 -40.84 -19.04 15.20
C ARG A 24 -41.82 -19.13 16.38
N PRO A 25 -41.52 -19.91 17.43
CA PRO A 25 -42.37 -19.96 18.61
C PRO A 25 -42.40 -18.60 19.30
N GLU A 26 -43.53 -18.32 19.95
CA GLU A 26 -43.66 -17.12 20.79
C GLU A 26 -42.75 -17.21 22.01
N LEU A 27 -42.42 -16.06 22.60
CA LEU A 27 -41.56 -16.01 23.78
C LEU A 27 -42.23 -16.76 24.95
N GLY A 28 -41.56 -17.80 25.44
CA GLY A 28 -42.04 -18.65 26.53
C GLY A 28 -42.96 -19.80 26.08
N GLN A 29 -43.25 -19.93 24.78
CA GLN A 29 -44.01 -21.08 24.27
C GLN A 29 -43.21 -22.37 24.45
N GLU A 30 -43.84 -23.41 25.00
CA GLU A 30 -43.28 -24.75 25.13
C GLU A 30 -43.75 -25.66 23.97
N PRO A 31 -42.97 -26.70 23.61
CA PRO A 31 -43.35 -27.68 22.59
C PRO A 31 -44.52 -28.54 23.06
N ALA A 32 -45.45 -28.87 22.15
CA ALA A 32 -46.49 -29.88 22.40
C ALA A 32 -45.93 -31.31 22.53
N ASP A 33 -46.80 -32.28 22.83
CA ASP A 33 -46.35 -33.64 23.18
C ASP A 33 -45.59 -34.40 22.09
N SER A 34 -45.91 -34.14 20.84
CA SER A 34 -45.24 -34.73 19.67
C SER A 34 -44.47 -33.67 18.87
N GLU A 35 -44.25 -32.49 19.45
CA GLU A 35 -43.58 -31.37 18.81
C GLU A 35 -42.18 -31.15 19.38
N PHE A 36 -41.22 -30.88 18.51
CA PHE A 36 -39.83 -30.59 18.83
C PHE A 36 -39.44 -29.22 18.31
N PHE A 37 -38.86 -28.39 19.18
CA PHE A 37 -38.27 -27.13 18.79
C PHE A 37 -36.77 -27.34 18.58
N LEU A 38 -36.29 -27.20 17.35
CA LEU A 38 -34.87 -27.40 16.99
C LEU A 38 -34.22 -26.05 16.63
N GLY A 39 -33.20 -25.66 17.40
CA GLY A 39 -32.48 -24.40 17.20
C GLY A 39 -33.32 -23.14 17.50
N VAL A 40 -34.54 -23.30 18.00
CA VAL A 40 -35.50 -22.23 18.29
C VAL A 40 -36.11 -22.37 19.69
N GLY A 41 -36.85 -21.35 20.13
CA GLY A 41 -37.47 -21.29 21.44
C GLY A 41 -36.76 -20.34 22.40
N SER A 42 -37.40 -20.08 23.53
CA SER A 42 -36.87 -19.28 24.62
C SER A 42 -37.34 -19.87 25.94
N ARG A 43 -36.43 -20.04 26.90
CA ARG A 43 -36.74 -20.59 28.22
C ARG A 43 -35.95 -19.84 29.27
N ASP A 44 -36.61 -19.50 30.38
CA ASP A 44 -35.98 -18.83 31.52
C ASP A 44 -34.83 -19.68 32.08
N ALA A 45 -33.71 -19.05 32.40
CA ALA A 45 -32.51 -19.72 32.90
C ALA A 45 -32.73 -20.47 34.23
N SER A 46 -33.73 -20.08 35.01
CA SER A 46 -34.12 -20.73 36.28
C SER A 46 -34.87 -22.05 36.09
N LEU A 47 -35.44 -22.30 34.91
CA LEU A 47 -36.17 -23.53 34.62
C LEU A 47 -35.22 -24.66 34.19
N PRO A 48 -35.55 -25.93 34.45
CA PRO A 48 -34.77 -27.06 33.92
C PRO A 48 -34.85 -27.10 32.38
N PRO A 49 -33.86 -27.70 31.68
CA PRO A 49 -33.95 -27.92 30.24
C PRO A 49 -35.20 -28.71 29.87
N HIS A 50 -35.87 -28.31 28.79
CA HIS A 50 -37.04 -29.04 28.29
C HIS A 50 -36.61 -30.10 27.27
N PRO A 51 -37.05 -31.37 27.39
CA PRO A 51 -36.56 -32.49 26.58
C PRO A 51 -36.84 -32.37 25.08
N ARG A 52 -37.81 -31.53 24.70
CA ARG A 52 -38.20 -31.28 23.31
C ARG A 52 -37.89 -29.85 22.82
N MET A 53 -37.25 -29.02 23.66
CA MET A 53 -36.79 -27.68 23.27
C MET A 53 -35.26 -27.69 23.16
N LEU A 54 -34.78 -28.04 21.98
CA LEU A 54 -33.40 -28.41 21.71
C LEU A 54 -32.70 -27.27 20.98
N SER A 55 -32.16 -26.33 21.76
CA SER A 55 -31.33 -25.25 21.25
C SER A 55 -30.16 -25.05 22.18
N TRP A 56 -28.95 -25.38 21.74
CA TRP A 56 -27.74 -25.26 22.54
C TRP A 56 -27.48 -23.82 23.01
N LYS A 57 -28.10 -22.83 22.36
CA LYS A 57 -28.01 -21.41 22.71
C LYS A 57 -28.84 -21.03 23.93
N LEU A 58 -29.76 -21.90 24.38
CA LEU A 58 -30.53 -21.65 25.60
C LEU A 58 -29.66 -21.77 26.85
N PRO A 59 -29.90 -20.95 27.89
CA PRO A 59 -29.07 -20.93 29.09
C PRO A 59 -28.90 -22.29 29.77
N GLN A 60 -29.95 -23.13 29.76
CA GLN A 60 -29.96 -24.43 30.44
C GLN A 60 -29.09 -25.48 29.74
N TRP A 61 -28.96 -25.38 28.42
CA TRP A 61 -28.07 -26.25 27.63
C TRP A 61 -26.64 -25.71 27.65
N ARG A 62 -26.47 -24.38 27.60
CA ARG A 62 -25.15 -23.72 27.74
C ARG A 62 -24.48 -24.03 29.07
N SER A 63 -25.23 -24.06 30.18
CA SER A 63 -24.68 -24.38 31.50
C SER A 63 -24.14 -25.82 31.59
N ARG A 64 -24.57 -26.70 30.69
CA ARG A 64 -24.07 -28.08 30.53
C ARG A 64 -22.91 -28.19 29.53
N ASN A 65 -22.39 -27.08 29.02
CA ASN A 65 -21.32 -27.01 28.01
C ASN A 65 -21.65 -27.74 26.68
N LEU A 66 -22.93 -27.84 26.32
CA LEU A 66 -23.31 -28.39 25.01
C LEU A 66 -23.00 -27.39 23.89
N ARG A 67 -22.53 -27.92 22.76
CA ARG A 67 -22.00 -27.16 21.62
C ARG A 67 -22.95 -27.10 20.41
N SER A 68 -23.95 -27.97 20.35
CA SER A 68 -24.90 -28.04 19.23
C SER A 68 -26.29 -28.54 19.65
N THR A 69 -27.30 -28.26 18.84
CA THR A 69 -28.65 -28.81 19.00
C THR A 69 -28.63 -30.34 18.83
N THR A 70 -27.74 -30.86 17.99
CA THR A 70 -27.48 -32.29 17.84
C THR A 70 -26.98 -32.92 19.14
N GLU A 71 -26.03 -32.27 19.83
CA GLU A 71 -25.60 -32.72 21.17
C GLU A 71 -26.75 -32.69 22.18
N ALA A 72 -27.56 -31.61 22.19
CA ALA A 72 -28.74 -31.54 23.06
C ALA A 72 -29.74 -32.67 22.77
N ALA A 73 -29.94 -33.03 21.50
CA ALA A 73 -30.79 -34.13 21.08
C ALA A 73 -30.24 -35.52 21.47
N MET A 74 -28.94 -35.65 21.68
CA MET A 74 -28.36 -36.94 22.10
C MET A 74 -28.23 -37.08 23.62
N GLN A 75 -28.43 -35.99 24.39
CA GLN A 75 -28.17 -35.96 25.82
C GLN A 75 -29.27 -36.63 26.67
N ASP A 76 -30.54 -36.57 26.25
CA ASP A 76 -31.67 -37.13 26.98
C ASP A 76 -32.43 -38.17 26.15
N THR A 77 -31.88 -39.38 26.07
CA THR A 77 -32.47 -40.49 25.30
C THR A 77 -33.85 -40.90 25.79
N SER A 78 -34.12 -40.72 27.09
CA SER A 78 -35.36 -41.14 27.74
C SER A 78 -36.59 -40.37 27.24
N ALA A 79 -36.37 -39.14 26.76
CA ALA A 79 -37.40 -38.29 26.20
C ALA A 79 -38.02 -38.81 24.88
N TYR A 80 -37.30 -39.68 24.18
CA TYR A 80 -37.71 -40.20 22.87
C TYR A 80 -38.31 -41.60 22.98
N ASP A 81 -37.90 -42.33 24.02
CA ASP A 81 -38.31 -43.71 24.27
C ASP A 81 -39.79 -43.72 24.67
N GLY A 82 -40.67 -44.20 23.77
CA GLY A 82 -42.12 -44.25 23.97
C GLY A 82 -42.94 -43.24 23.14
N LEU A 83 -42.27 -42.36 22.38
CA LEU A 83 -42.96 -41.54 21.39
C LEU A 83 -43.44 -42.38 20.20
N THR A 84 -44.54 -41.95 19.58
CA THR A 84 -45.09 -42.54 18.35
C THR A 84 -45.31 -41.44 17.32
N PHE A 85 -45.36 -41.84 16.04
CA PHE A 85 -45.69 -40.92 14.95
C PHE A 85 -47.19 -40.53 15.00
N PRO A 86 -47.57 -39.32 14.55
CA PRO A 86 -46.75 -38.34 13.85
C PRO A 86 -45.87 -37.48 14.77
N LEU A 87 -44.71 -37.07 14.26
CA LEU A 87 -43.83 -36.08 14.88
C LEU A 87 -43.93 -34.73 14.16
N GLN A 88 -43.81 -33.65 14.91
CA GLN A 88 -43.77 -32.29 14.38
C GLN A 88 -42.43 -31.63 14.73
N PHE A 89 -41.67 -31.21 13.73
CA PHE A 89 -40.43 -30.45 13.94
C PHE A 89 -40.66 -28.98 13.63
N ARG A 90 -40.48 -28.14 14.63
CA ARG A 90 -40.46 -26.69 14.50
C ARG A 90 -39.03 -26.18 14.45
N LEU A 91 -38.65 -25.61 13.31
CA LEU A 91 -37.31 -25.06 13.07
C LEU A 91 -37.40 -23.85 12.14
N HIS A 92 -36.72 -22.77 12.47
CA HIS A 92 -36.75 -21.55 11.64
C HIS A 92 -35.99 -21.73 10.32
N GLU A 93 -34.83 -22.38 10.39
CA GLU A 93 -33.97 -22.70 9.26
C GLU A 93 -33.46 -24.12 9.37
N ALA A 94 -33.41 -24.81 8.23
CA ALA A 94 -32.94 -26.18 8.11
C ALA A 94 -31.41 -26.24 8.09
N THR A 95 -30.78 -25.78 9.17
CA THR A 95 -29.31 -25.84 9.32
C THR A 95 -28.84 -27.28 9.43
N LEU A 96 -27.54 -27.51 9.16
CA LEU A 96 -26.93 -28.85 9.29
C LEU A 96 -27.20 -29.44 10.68
N ASP A 97 -27.07 -28.62 11.72
CA ASP A 97 -27.29 -29.01 13.11
C ASP A 97 -28.75 -29.42 13.39
N CYS A 98 -29.72 -28.59 13.02
CA CYS A 98 -31.13 -28.88 13.28
C CYS A 98 -31.59 -30.13 12.49
N LEU A 99 -31.15 -30.28 11.25
CA LEU A 99 -31.52 -31.42 10.42
C LEU A 99 -30.84 -32.72 10.88
N THR A 100 -29.60 -32.66 11.34
CA THR A 100 -28.91 -33.80 11.94
C THR A 100 -29.66 -34.25 13.20
N ALA A 101 -30.02 -33.32 14.09
CA ALA A 101 -30.82 -33.63 15.26
C ALA A 101 -32.16 -34.30 14.90
N ALA A 102 -32.88 -33.79 13.90
CA ALA A 102 -34.15 -34.37 13.45
C ALA A 102 -33.98 -35.82 12.93
N VAL A 103 -32.95 -36.07 12.10
CA VAL A 103 -32.65 -37.41 11.57
C VAL A 103 -32.38 -38.39 12.70
N LEU A 104 -31.56 -37.99 13.69
CA LEU A 104 -31.23 -38.82 14.83
C LEU A 104 -32.45 -39.08 15.73
N ILE A 105 -33.29 -38.08 16.00
CA ILE A 105 -34.53 -38.22 16.79
C ILE A 105 -35.48 -39.22 16.10
N VAL A 106 -35.74 -39.07 14.80
CA VAL A 106 -36.62 -40.00 14.06
C VAL A 106 -36.07 -41.42 14.09
N HIS A 107 -34.75 -41.58 13.90
CA HIS A 107 -34.11 -42.90 14.01
C HIS A 107 -34.29 -43.50 15.41
N ARG A 108 -34.07 -42.71 16.47
CA ARG A 108 -34.21 -43.15 17.86
C ARG A 108 -35.65 -43.55 18.19
N VAL A 109 -36.65 -42.76 17.79
CA VAL A 109 -38.07 -43.07 17.99
C VAL A 109 -38.45 -44.37 17.29
N LYS A 110 -37.94 -44.61 16.07
CA LYS A 110 -38.29 -45.79 15.27
C LYS A 110 -37.55 -47.07 15.66
N HIS A 111 -36.31 -46.95 16.12
CA HIS A 111 -35.39 -48.08 16.30
C HIS A 111 -34.83 -48.24 17.72
N GLN A 112 -35.20 -47.35 18.65
CA GLN A 112 -34.77 -47.35 20.05
C GLN A 112 -33.24 -47.41 20.24
N SER A 113 -32.50 -46.96 19.23
CA SER A 113 -31.04 -46.98 19.16
C SER A 113 -30.53 -45.82 18.31
N TRP A 114 -29.30 -45.39 18.57
CA TRP A 114 -28.62 -44.44 17.69
C TRP A 114 -27.99 -45.19 16.51
N PRO A 115 -27.98 -44.60 15.31
CA PRO A 115 -27.30 -45.21 14.17
C PRO A 115 -25.78 -45.22 14.39
N THR A 116 -25.10 -46.22 13.81
CA THR A 116 -23.64 -46.24 13.76
C THR A 116 -23.12 -44.97 13.09
N GLY A 117 -22.10 -44.32 13.67
CA GLY A 117 -21.56 -43.04 13.19
C GLY A 117 -22.24 -41.78 13.75
N ALA A 118 -23.31 -41.91 14.56
CA ALA A 118 -23.99 -40.77 15.18
C ALA A 118 -23.04 -39.89 16.03
N GLU A 119 -22.11 -40.50 16.77
CA GLU A 119 -21.13 -39.76 17.59
C GLU A 119 -20.15 -38.95 16.75
N ALA A 120 -19.62 -39.53 15.66
CA ALA A 120 -18.71 -38.81 14.76
C ALA A 120 -19.42 -37.64 14.08
N LEU A 121 -20.67 -37.84 13.65
CA LEU A 121 -21.50 -36.79 13.05
C LEU A 121 -21.84 -35.69 14.06
N ARG A 122 -22.22 -36.05 15.29
CA ARG A 122 -22.42 -35.11 16.40
C ARG A 122 -21.19 -34.25 16.62
N ASP A 123 -20.02 -34.86 16.72
CA ASP A 123 -18.77 -34.12 16.98
C ASP A 123 -18.44 -33.17 15.82
N TYR A 124 -18.56 -33.62 14.57
CA TYR A 124 -18.35 -32.76 13.40
C TYR A 124 -19.31 -31.56 13.37
N VAL A 125 -20.61 -31.81 13.58
CA VAL A 125 -21.64 -30.77 13.61
C VAL A 125 -21.42 -29.79 14.76
N SER A 126 -21.01 -30.29 15.93
CA SER A 126 -20.65 -29.45 17.06
C SER A 126 -19.49 -28.53 16.77
N GLU A 127 -18.40 -29.03 16.18
CA GLU A 127 -17.26 -28.18 15.81
C GLU A 127 -17.68 -27.12 14.77
N TRP A 128 -18.53 -27.50 13.80
CA TRP A 128 -19.10 -26.59 12.82
C TRP A 128 -19.94 -25.47 13.47
N GLU A 129 -20.85 -25.81 14.40
CA GLU A 129 -21.70 -24.83 15.11
C GLU A 129 -20.88 -23.89 16.00
N GLN A 130 -19.70 -24.33 16.47
CA GLN A 130 -18.74 -23.48 17.16
C GLN A 130 -17.90 -22.60 16.20
N GLY A 131 -18.12 -22.71 14.89
CA GLY A 131 -17.43 -21.92 13.87
C GLY A 131 -15.97 -22.31 13.66
N ARG A 132 -15.57 -23.51 14.08
CA ARG A 132 -14.20 -24.03 13.94
C ARG A 132 -13.96 -24.47 12.51
N THR A 133 -13.16 -23.68 11.81
CA THR A 133 -12.97 -23.86 10.37
C THR A 133 -12.00 -24.96 10.01
N GLU A 134 -11.04 -25.27 10.88
CA GLU A 134 -10.17 -26.45 10.72
C GLU A 134 -10.96 -27.77 10.69
N ALA A 135 -12.04 -27.86 11.47
CA ALA A 135 -12.89 -29.05 11.55
C ALA A 135 -13.84 -29.19 10.36
N ALA A 136 -14.09 -28.10 9.62
CA ALA A 136 -14.98 -28.13 8.46
C ALA A 136 -14.44 -29.07 7.36
N GLY A 137 -13.12 -29.08 7.15
CA GLY A 137 -12.45 -29.91 6.15
C GLY A 137 -12.31 -29.26 4.78
N HIS A 138 -12.13 -30.09 3.74
CA HIS A 138 -11.90 -29.63 2.38
C HIS A 138 -13.18 -29.02 1.80
N TYR A 139 -13.24 -27.70 1.58
CA TYR A 139 -14.46 -26.97 1.19
C TYR A 139 -15.30 -27.65 0.08
N ALA A 140 -14.67 -28.16 -0.99
CA ALA A 140 -15.40 -28.80 -2.10
C ALA A 140 -16.06 -30.15 -1.75
N ARG A 141 -15.73 -30.74 -0.58
CA ARG A 141 -16.10 -32.11 -0.19
C ARG A 141 -16.57 -32.24 1.26
N ALA A 142 -16.32 -31.25 2.10
CA ALA A 142 -16.79 -31.18 3.48
C ALA A 142 -18.31 -31.33 3.57
N LEU A 143 -18.81 -32.14 4.51
CA LEU A 143 -20.25 -32.34 4.68
C LEU A 143 -20.98 -31.01 4.86
N ALA A 144 -20.46 -30.10 5.69
CA ALA A 144 -21.11 -28.82 5.91
C ALA A 144 -21.20 -27.99 4.62
N SER A 145 -20.10 -27.84 3.89
CA SER A 145 -20.09 -27.12 2.61
C SER A 145 -21.03 -27.74 1.58
N VAL A 146 -21.03 -29.06 1.45
CA VAL A 146 -21.94 -29.81 0.55
C VAL A 146 -23.39 -29.61 0.98
N PHE A 147 -23.68 -29.65 2.28
CA PHE A 147 -25.01 -29.45 2.84
C PHE A 147 -25.53 -28.02 2.57
N TYR A 148 -24.76 -26.98 2.88
CA TYR A 148 -25.20 -25.60 2.65
C TYR A 148 -25.30 -25.24 1.17
N ALA A 149 -24.42 -25.78 0.31
CA ALA A 149 -24.60 -25.69 -1.13
C ALA A 149 -25.88 -26.39 -1.60
N SER A 150 -26.24 -27.52 -0.97
CA SER A 150 -27.50 -28.22 -1.24
C SER A 150 -28.73 -27.41 -0.86
N MET A 151 -28.69 -26.63 0.23
CA MET A 151 -29.74 -25.67 0.58
C MET A 151 -29.95 -24.59 -0.47
N GLN A 152 -28.89 -24.17 -1.16
CA GLN A 152 -29.01 -23.16 -2.21
C GLN A 152 -29.51 -23.76 -3.53
N VAL A 153 -29.12 -24.99 -3.86
CA VAL A 153 -29.44 -25.65 -5.13
C VAL A 153 -30.82 -26.34 -5.10
N PHE A 154 -31.19 -26.95 -3.97
CA PHE A 154 -32.43 -27.72 -3.80
C PHE A 154 -33.36 -27.01 -2.82
N ARG A 155 -33.80 -25.80 -3.18
CA ARG A 155 -34.77 -25.02 -2.41
C ARG A 155 -36.18 -25.58 -2.61
N THR A 156 -36.91 -25.67 -1.52
CA THR A 156 -38.35 -25.97 -1.48
C THR A 156 -39.13 -24.67 -1.31
N ASP A 157 -40.35 -24.60 -1.84
CA ASP A 157 -41.17 -23.38 -1.82
C ASP A 157 -41.67 -23.02 -0.41
N ASP A 158 -41.95 -24.02 0.41
CA ASP A 158 -42.30 -23.87 1.83
C ASP A 158 -41.06 -23.77 2.75
N GLY A 159 -39.87 -23.98 2.17
CA GLY A 159 -38.57 -24.04 2.82
C GLY A 159 -38.42 -25.15 3.87
N SER A 160 -39.24 -26.20 3.76
CA SER A 160 -39.00 -27.48 4.43
C SER A 160 -37.70 -28.12 3.94
N PRO A 161 -37.10 -29.06 4.70
CA PRO A 161 -35.92 -29.78 4.22
C PRO A 161 -36.17 -30.50 2.90
N SER A 162 -35.29 -30.34 1.92
CA SER A 162 -35.42 -31.04 0.65
C SER A 162 -35.09 -32.52 0.78
N LYS A 163 -35.64 -33.33 -0.14
CA LYS A 163 -35.36 -34.76 -0.21
C LYS A 163 -33.86 -35.05 -0.34
N GLU A 164 -33.16 -34.20 -1.09
CA GLU A 164 -31.73 -34.29 -1.34
C GLU A 164 -30.91 -34.02 -0.07
N GLN A 165 -31.32 -33.09 0.78
CA GLN A 165 -30.68 -32.81 2.08
C GLN A 165 -30.83 -33.99 3.04
N LEU A 166 -32.04 -34.53 3.18
CA LEU A 166 -32.31 -35.67 4.04
C LEU A 166 -31.55 -36.91 3.57
N LYS A 167 -31.52 -37.15 2.26
CA LYS A 167 -30.71 -38.23 1.65
C LYS A 167 -29.23 -38.08 1.93
N LEU A 168 -28.67 -36.87 1.83
CA LEU A 168 -27.26 -36.61 2.10
C LEU A 168 -26.89 -37.04 3.53
N LEU A 169 -27.67 -36.61 4.53
CA LEU A 169 -27.40 -36.96 5.93
C LEU A 169 -27.56 -38.46 6.21
N VAL A 170 -28.62 -39.08 5.70
CA VAL A 170 -28.86 -40.51 5.91
C VAL A 170 -27.80 -41.37 5.20
N HIS A 171 -27.41 -41.03 3.97
CA HIS A 171 -26.33 -41.75 3.27
C HIS A 171 -24.97 -41.52 3.92
N THR A 172 -24.75 -40.36 4.55
CA THR A 172 -23.52 -40.10 5.33
C THR A 172 -23.45 -41.01 6.55
N LEU A 173 -24.57 -41.19 7.27
CA LEU A 173 -24.67 -42.16 8.37
C LEU A 173 -24.50 -43.61 7.88
N ASP A 174 -25.09 -43.95 6.73
CA ASP A 174 -24.97 -45.30 6.14
C ASP A 174 -23.53 -45.64 5.74
N ALA A 175 -22.77 -44.64 5.31
CA ALA A 175 -21.36 -44.78 4.97
C ALA A 175 -20.45 -44.88 6.20
N GLN A 176 -20.96 -44.66 7.42
CA GLN A 176 -20.25 -44.77 8.70
C GLN A 176 -18.91 -44.02 8.71
N LEU A 177 -18.93 -42.79 8.18
CA LEU A 177 -17.73 -41.97 8.07
C LEU A 177 -17.25 -41.51 9.44
N ASP A 178 -15.93 -41.53 9.64
CA ASP A 178 -15.27 -40.86 10.76
C ASP A 178 -15.16 -39.35 10.50
N GLN A 179 -14.52 -38.61 11.41
CA GLN A 179 -14.34 -37.16 11.25
C GLN A 179 -13.61 -36.79 9.95
N GLY A 180 -12.60 -37.57 9.53
CA GLY A 180 -11.87 -37.34 8.29
C GLY A 180 -12.75 -37.54 7.05
N GLY A 181 -13.60 -38.57 7.06
CA GLY A 181 -14.58 -38.81 6.01
C GLY A 181 -15.65 -37.72 5.94
N LEU A 182 -16.09 -37.18 7.07
CA LEU A 182 -17.04 -36.04 7.12
C LEU A 182 -16.41 -34.72 6.63
N ALA A 183 -15.12 -34.53 6.92
CA ALA A 183 -14.32 -33.41 6.42
C ALA A 183 -14.02 -33.50 4.91
N ALA A 184 -14.12 -34.69 4.31
CA ALA A 184 -13.87 -34.92 2.88
C ALA A 184 -14.73 -36.06 2.32
N LEU A 185 -16.03 -35.80 2.13
CA LEU A 185 -16.99 -36.80 1.67
C LEU A 185 -16.53 -37.49 0.37
N PRO A 186 -16.78 -38.80 0.20
CA PRO A 186 -16.62 -39.49 -1.07
C PRO A 186 -17.41 -38.81 -2.19
N GLU A 187 -16.85 -38.70 -3.39
CA GLU A 187 -17.51 -38.04 -4.52
C GLU A 187 -18.88 -38.64 -4.86
N ALA A 188 -19.05 -39.94 -4.62
CA ALA A 188 -20.32 -40.64 -4.82
C ALA A 188 -21.48 -40.10 -3.95
N LEU A 189 -21.19 -39.45 -2.82
CA LEU A 189 -22.19 -38.81 -1.96
C LEU A 189 -22.49 -37.36 -2.37
N ILE A 190 -21.69 -36.78 -3.27
CA ILE A 190 -21.81 -35.38 -3.68
C ILE A 190 -22.51 -35.31 -5.03
N ALA A 191 -23.74 -34.80 -5.04
CA ALA A 191 -24.45 -34.59 -6.30
C ALA A 191 -23.67 -33.63 -7.22
N HIS A 192 -23.58 -33.97 -8.51
CA HIS A 192 -22.78 -33.22 -9.49
C HIS A 192 -23.17 -31.72 -9.59
N ARG A 193 -24.44 -31.38 -9.40
CA ARG A 193 -24.88 -29.96 -9.34
C ARG A 193 -24.27 -29.20 -8.15
N ILE A 194 -24.08 -29.89 -7.01
CA ILE A 194 -23.45 -29.33 -5.81
C ILE A 194 -21.95 -29.14 -6.03
N SER A 195 -21.28 -30.15 -6.59
CA SER A 195 -19.87 -30.05 -6.96
C SER A 195 -19.60 -28.86 -7.87
N ARG A 196 -20.44 -28.63 -8.90
CA ARG A 196 -20.33 -27.45 -9.77
C ARG A 196 -20.50 -26.13 -9.02
N ARG A 197 -21.43 -26.04 -8.08
CA ARG A 197 -21.64 -24.85 -7.25
C ARG A 197 -20.42 -24.56 -6.38
N LEU A 198 -19.92 -25.56 -5.65
CA LEU A 198 -18.74 -25.41 -4.78
C LEU A 198 -17.49 -25.02 -5.58
N LYS A 199 -17.32 -25.55 -6.80
CA LYS A 199 -16.25 -25.12 -7.70
C LYS A 199 -16.39 -23.65 -8.10
N ALA A 200 -17.59 -23.20 -8.47
CA ALA A 200 -17.85 -21.81 -8.80
C ALA A 200 -17.57 -20.87 -7.62
N ASP A 201 -17.89 -21.29 -6.39
CA ASP A 201 -17.58 -20.54 -5.18
C ASP A 201 -16.06 -20.39 -4.95
N ALA A 202 -15.28 -21.44 -5.24
CA ALA A 202 -13.82 -21.40 -5.18
C ALA A 202 -13.19 -20.51 -6.29
N ASP A 203 -13.72 -20.56 -7.51
CA ASP A 203 -13.26 -19.70 -8.61
C ASP A 203 -13.56 -18.22 -8.35
N LEU A 204 -14.73 -17.93 -7.75
CA LEU A 204 -15.08 -16.58 -7.30
C LEU A 204 -14.12 -16.11 -6.20
N TYR A 205 -13.83 -16.95 -5.20
CA TYR A 205 -12.87 -16.62 -4.15
C TYR A 205 -11.49 -16.25 -4.72
N ARG A 206 -10.96 -17.02 -5.66
CA ARG A 206 -9.67 -16.69 -6.31
C ARG A 206 -9.69 -15.34 -7.02
N THR A 207 -10.83 -15.02 -7.65
CA THR A 207 -11.03 -13.71 -8.30
C THR A 207 -11.05 -12.58 -7.27
N GLU A 208 -11.77 -12.74 -6.16
CA GLU A 208 -11.82 -11.75 -5.08
C GLU A 208 -10.47 -11.59 -4.38
N LEU A 209 -9.74 -12.69 -4.19
CA LEU A 209 -8.40 -12.69 -3.61
C LEU A 209 -7.41 -11.85 -4.43
N SER A 210 -7.53 -11.85 -5.76
CA SER A 210 -6.71 -10.99 -6.64
C SER A 210 -6.96 -9.48 -6.44
N ARG A 211 -8.11 -9.12 -5.86
CA ARG A 211 -8.53 -7.73 -5.60
C ARG A 211 -8.46 -7.35 -4.12
N GLY A 212 -8.21 -8.33 -3.24
CA GLY A 212 -8.14 -8.14 -1.80
C GLY A 212 -6.78 -7.60 -1.34
N TRP A 213 -6.77 -7.03 -0.14
CA TRP A 213 -5.54 -6.67 0.55
C TRP A 213 -5.07 -7.84 1.41
N LYS A 214 -3.96 -8.45 1.00
CA LYS A 214 -3.21 -9.43 1.79
C LYS A 214 -2.16 -8.69 2.62
N VAL A 215 -2.32 -8.69 3.94
CA VAL A 215 -1.44 -7.95 4.86
C VAL A 215 -1.16 -8.78 6.11
N GLN A 216 -0.12 -8.41 6.85
CA GLN A 216 0.22 -9.03 8.14
C GLN A 216 -0.10 -8.06 9.28
N LEU A 217 -0.67 -8.60 10.35
CA LEU A 217 -1.09 -7.83 11.53
C LEU A 217 -0.58 -8.50 12.81
N ASP A 218 -0.23 -7.69 13.81
CA ASP A 218 0.16 -8.15 15.14
C ASP A 218 -1.06 -8.11 16.06
N LEU A 219 -1.66 -9.28 16.33
CA LEU A 219 -2.78 -9.42 17.25
C LEU A 219 -2.30 -9.63 18.69
N PRO A 220 -2.92 -8.99 19.69
CA PRO A 220 -2.63 -9.28 21.09
C PRO A 220 -3.06 -10.71 21.43
N VAL A 221 -2.23 -11.42 22.20
CA VAL A 221 -2.51 -12.78 22.65
C VAL A 221 -3.41 -12.77 23.88
N ASP A 222 -4.40 -13.66 23.90
CA ASP A 222 -5.37 -13.77 24.99
C ASP A 222 -4.67 -13.95 26.36
N ASN A 223 -5.08 -13.16 27.35
CA ASN A 223 -4.59 -13.21 28.73
C ASN A 223 -3.07 -13.02 28.90
N GLN A 224 -2.36 -12.51 27.89
CA GLN A 224 -0.94 -12.22 27.93
C GLN A 224 -0.66 -10.76 27.55
N PRO A 225 -0.72 -9.83 28.52
CA PRO A 225 -0.43 -8.43 28.26
C PRO A 225 0.99 -8.28 27.71
N ALA A 226 1.13 -7.53 26.62
CA ALA A 226 2.36 -7.31 25.84
C ALA A 226 2.83 -8.47 24.92
N ALA A 227 2.15 -9.62 24.91
CA ALA A 227 2.42 -10.66 23.92
C ALA A 227 1.60 -10.39 22.65
N TYR A 228 2.27 -10.36 21.51
CA TYR A 228 1.67 -10.21 20.19
C TYR A 228 1.99 -11.41 19.32
N ARG A 229 1.03 -11.79 18.48
CA ARG A 229 1.17 -12.80 17.46
C ARG A 229 0.94 -12.19 16.09
N ARG A 230 1.88 -12.39 15.19
CA ARG A 230 1.71 -12.03 13.79
C ARG A 230 0.81 -13.03 13.09
N VAL A 231 -0.16 -12.53 12.34
CA VAL A 231 -1.09 -13.33 11.54
C VAL A 231 -1.22 -12.77 10.14
N ASP A 232 -1.54 -13.66 9.19
CA ASP A 232 -2.00 -13.25 7.87
C ASP A 232 -3.45 -12.75 7.96
N ALA A 233 -3.70 -11.60 7.36
CA ALA A 233 -5.00 -10.96 7.29
C ALA A 233 -5.41 -10.70 5.84
N LEU A 234 -6.69 -10.91 5.55
CA LEU A 234 -7.27 -10.63 4.24
C LEU A 234 -8.43 -9.65 4.38
N PHE A 235 -8.30 -8.50 3.71
CA PHE A 235 -9.38 -7.53 3.59
C PHE A 235 -9.94 -7.60 2.18
N LEU A 236 -11.25 -7.83 2.06
CA LEU A 236 -11.87 -8.05 0.76
C LEU A 236 -13.30 -7.49 0.75
N SER A 237 -13.75 -7.08 -0.42
CA SER A 237 -15.11 -6.61 -0.64
C SER A 237 -15.78 -7.53 -1.64
N SER A 238 -16.66 -8.41 -1.19
CA SER A 238 -17.22 -9.47 -2.02
C SER A 238 -18.73 -9.60 -1.89
N PRO A 239 -19.45 -9.86 -2.99
CA PRO A 239 -20.87 -10.19 -2.94
C PRO A 239 -21.14 -11.63 -2.45
N GLN A 240 -20.10 -12.42 -2.21
CA GLN A 240 -20.19 -13.80 -1.72
C GLN A 240 -20.51 -13.83 -0.22
N ASP A 241 -21.15 -14.92 0.23
CA ASP A 241 -21.42 -15.17 1.63
C ASP A 241 -20.11 -15.19 2.46
N VAL A 242 -20.09 -14.41 3.55
CA VAL A 242 -18.92 -14.29 4.44
C VAL A 242 -18.49 -15.64 5.01
N THR A 243 -19.43 -16.57 5.22
CA THR A 243 -19.16 -17.94 5.68
C THR A 243 -18.37 -18.72 4.64
N VAL A 244 -18.73 -18.61 3.36
CA VAL A 244 -18.00 -19.27 2.27
C VAL A 244 -16.58 -18.74 2.18
N LEU A 245 -16.42 -17.42 2.26
CA LEU A 245 -15.11 -16.77 2.26
C LEU A 245 -14.23 -17.23 3.43
N LYS A 246 -14.81 -17.36 4.64
CA LYS A 246 -14.09 -17.90 5.81
C LYS A 246 -13.57 -19.31 5.57
N LEU A 247 -14.39 -20.19 4.98
CA LEU A 247 -14.02 -21.59 4.73
C LEU A 247 -12.96 -21.76 3.64
N LEU A 248 -12.90 -20.82 2.69
CA LEU A 248 -11.90 -20.84 1.63
C LEU A 248 -10.60 -20.15 2.06
N ALA A 249 -10.68 -19.01 2.75
CA ALA A 249 -9.52 -18.20 3.09
C ALA A 249 -8.72 -18.71 4.30
N ARG A 250 -9.39 -19.24 5.34
CA ARG A 250 -8.70 -19.70 6.55
C ARG A 250 -7.78 -20.91 6.33
N PRO A 251 -8.05 -21.86 5.43
CA PRO A 251 -7.10 -22.92 5.09
C PRO A 251 -6.20 -22.61 3.87
N ASP A 252 -6.28 -21.42 3.27
CA ASP A 252 -5.50 -21.07 2.06
C ASP A 252 -4.02 -20.84 2.37
N ALA A 253 -3.27 -21.94 2.53
CA ALA A 253 -1.84 -21.92 2.75
C ALA A 253 -1.03 -21.50 1.51
N GLU A 254 -1.61 -21.55 0.31
CA GLU A 254 -0.90 -21.20 -0.93
C GLU A 254 -0.77 -19.68 -1.08
N SER A 255 -1.80 -18.94 -0.69
CA SER A 255 -1.85 -17.49 -0.88
C SER A 255 -1.49 -16.67 0.36
N SER A 256 -1.39 -17.31 1.53
CA SER A 256 -0.98 -16.67 2.79
C SER A 256 0.54 -16.66 2.93
N SER A 257 1.11 -15.61 3.55
CA SER A 257 2.57 -15.46 3.62
C SER A 257 3.24 -16.45 4.58
N TYR A 258 2.55 -16.92 5.62
CA TYR A 258 3.08 -17.92 6.56
C TYR A 258 2.60 -19.34 6.29
N GLY A 259 1.84 -19.58 5.22
CA GLY A 259 1.32 -20.91 4.87
C GLY A 259 0.33 -21.48 5.89
N ARG A 260 -0.38 -20.61 6.61
CA ARG A 260 -1.38 -20.99 7.63
C ARG A 260 -2.80 -20.52 7.29
N GLY A 261 -2.97 -19.93 6.10
CA GLY A 261 -4.21 -19.27 5.70
C GLY A 261 -4.43 -17.94 6.42
N PHE A 262 -5.55 -17.29 6.08
CA PHE A 262 -5.88 -15.96 6.59
C PHE A 262 -6.65 -16.06 7.91
N GLU A 263 -5.95 -15.90 9.03
CA GLU A 263 -6.53 -16.03 10.37
C GLU A 263 -7.49 -14.87 10.70
N LEU A 264 -7.16 -13.66 10.24
CA LEU A 264 -8.02 -12.47 10.36
C LEU A 264 -8.64 -12.13 9.01
N LEU A 265 -9.95 -11.94 9.00
CA LEU A 265 -10.71 -11.52 7.82
C LEU A 265 -11.45 -10.23 8.12
N ALA A 266 -11.32 -9.22 7.25
CA ALA A 266 -12.16 -8.04 7.25
C ALA A 266 -12.95 -8.00 5.93
N VAL A 267 -14.20 -8.45 6.00
CA VAL A 267 -15.05 -8.63 4.81
C VAL A 267 -16.04 -7.49 4.72
N HIS A 268 -16.08 -6.82 3.57
CA HIS A 268 -17.16 -5.91 3.19
C HIS A 268 -18.15 -6.63 2.27
N ALA A 269 -19.42 -6.74 2.68
CA ALA A 269 -20.46 -7.44 1.92
C ALA A 269 -21.52 -6.45 1.38
N PRO A 270 -21.34 -5.90 0.16
CA PRO A 270 -22.18 -4.80 -0.34
C PRO A 270 -23.60 -5.22 -0.71
N ASN A 271 -23.86 -6.53 -0.91
CA ASN A 271 -25.14 -7.04 -1.42
C ASN A 271 -26.03 -7.65 -0.32
N GLU A 272 -25.65 -7.56 0.95
CA GLU A 272 -26.51 -8.07 2.02
C GLU A 272 -27.78 -7.23 2.14
N THR A 273 -28.91 -7.94 2.25
CA THR A 273 -30.26 -7.34 2.32
C THR A 273 -30.43 -6.45 3.56
N ASN A 274 -29.62 -6.69 4.59
CA ASN A 274 -29.54 -5.86 5.78
C ASN A 274 -28.38 -4.85 5.64
N ALA A 275 -28.72 -3.55 5.63
CA ALA A 275 -27.74 -2.45 5.55
C ALA A 275 -26.65 -2.48 6.64
N TRP A 276 -26.89 -3.23 7.72
CA TRP A 276 -26.03 -3.37 8.89
C TRP A 276 -24.94 -4.44 8.74
N GLY A 277 -25.03 -5.30 7.73
CA GLY A 277 -24.07 -6.38 7.44
C GLY A 277 -22.85 -5.94 6.62
N ARG A 278 -22.67 -4.64 6.42
CA ARG A 278 -21.66 -4.12 5.50
C ARG A 278 -20.24 -4.57 5.85
N HIS A 279 -19.87 -4.72 7.11
CA HIS A 279 -18.49 -5.05 7.51
C HIS A 279 -18.40 -6.06 8.63
N THR A 280 -17.84 -7.24 8.38
CA THR A 280 -17.50 -8.19 9.44
C THR A 280 -15.99 -8.34 9.55
N ILE A 281 -15.45 -8.06 10.74
CA ILE A 281 -14.07 -8.33 11.08
C ILE A 281 -14.07 -9.53 12.02
N SER A 282 -13.32 -10.57 11.68
CA SER A 282 -13.31 -11.79 12.49
C SER A 282 -11.96 -12.46 12.48
N ILE A 283 -11.64 -13.09 13.59
CA ILE A 283 -10.52 -14.01 13.72
C ILE A 283 -11.04 -15.46 13.79
N ALA A 284 -10.21 -16.42 13.40
CA ALA A 284 -10.54 -17.83 13.60
C ALA A 284 -10.69 -18.14 15.11
N PRO A 285 -11.79 -18.78 15.56
CA PRO A 285 -11.99 -19.13 16.97
C PRO A 285 -10.82 -19.92 17.58
N GLU A 286 -10.17 -20.76 16.78
CA GLU A 286 -9.01 -21.57 17.11
C GLU A 286 -7.70 -20.76 17.21
N SER A 287 -7.60 -19.59 16.58
CA SER A 287 -6.39 -18.77 16.58
C SER A 287 -6.16 -18.14 17.96
N PRO A 288 -5.01 -18.27 18.63
CA PRO A 288 -4.71 -17.44 19.80
C PRO A 288 -4.61 -15.97 19.40
N GLY A 289 -5.53 -15.15 19.91
CA GLY A 289 -5.61 -13.72 19.60
C GLY A 289 -6.99 -13.12 19.89
N THR A 290 -7.04 -11.80 20.04
CA THR A 290 -8.29 -11.08 20.32
C THR A 290 -8.43 -9.78 19.51
N LEU A 291 -9.68 -9.44 19.19
CA LEU A 291 -10.12 -8.17 18.61
C LEU A 291 -10.57 -7.17 19.69
N ASP A 292 -10.20 -7.40 20.96
CA ASP A 292 -10.60 -6.52 22.05
C ASP A 292 -10.25 -5.05 21.76
N ASP A 293 -11.14 -4.18 22.24
CA ASP A 293 -11.14 -2.73 22.02
C ASP A 293 -11.28 -2.25 20.57
N LEU A 294 -11.29 -3.14 19.57
CA LEU A 294 -11.49 -2.74 18.17
C LEU A 294 -12.87 -2.10 18.00
N ALA A 295 -13.92 -2.70 18.57
CA ALA A 295 -15.26 -2.14 18.56
C ALA A 295 -15.31 -0.74 19.19
N LEU A 296 -14.60 -0.53 20.31
CA LEU A 296 -14.49 0.76 20.98
C LEU A 296 -13.76 1.80 20.12
N GLN A 297 -12.69 1.40 19.41
CA GLN A 297 -11.97 2.31 18.51
C GLN A 297 -12.77 2.70 17.29
N LEU A 298 -13.47 1.75 16.68
CA LEU A 298 -14.40 2.02 15.58
C LEU A 298 -15.54 2.94 16.05
N ASP A 299 -16.07 2.73 17.26
CA ASP A 299 -17.09 3.60 17.84
C ASP A 299 -16.56 5.03 18.08
N ARG A 300 -15.33 5.18 18.58
CA ARG A 300 -14.67 6.50 18.69
C ARG A 300 -14.49 7.17 17.32
N HIS A 301 -14.22 6.40 16.27
CA HIS A 301 -14.15 6.92 14.91
C HIS A 301 -15.54 7.26 14.34
N GLU A 302 -16.61 6.60 14.76
CA GLU A 302 -18.01 6.99 14.48
C GLU A 302 -18.42 8.27 15.19
N GLY A 303 -17.88 8.54 16.36
CA GLY A 303 -18.23 9.74 17.11
C GLY A 303 -19.71 9.77 17.55
N PRO A 304 -20.26 10.97 17.81
CA PRO A 304 -21.51 11.11 18.55
C PRO A 304 -22.80 11.04 17.70
N ASN A 305 -22.68 11.03 16.37
CA ASN A 305 -23.82 11.15 15.46
C ASN A 305 -24.08 9.82 14.73
N ALA A 306 -25.34 9.52 14.48
CA ALA A 306 -25.80 8.43 13.64
C ALA A 306 -25.51 8.72 12.15
N PRO A 307 -25.64 7.72 11.24
CA PRO A 307 -25.36 7.88 9.82
C PRO A 307 -26.20 8.95 9.11
N ASP A 308 -27.40 9.25 9.61
CA ASP A 308 -28.28 10.31 9.10
C ASP A 308 -27.92 11.72 9.62
N GLY A 309 -26.87 11.82 10.43
CA GLY A 309 -26.39 13.08 11.02
C GLY A 309 -27.06 13.46 12.33
N THR A 310 -28.08 12.73 12.79
CA THR A 310 -28.73 12.99 14.09
C THR A 310 -27.85 12.51 15.25
N PRO A 311 -27.99 13.06 16.48
CA PRO A 311 -27.29 12.53 17.64
C PRO A 311 -27.68 11.08 17.91
N ARG A 312 -26.71 10.24 18.28
CA ARG A 312 -27.00 8.84 18.66
C ARG A 312 -27.93 8.80 19.86
N VAL A 313 -28.90 7.87 19.81
CA VAL A 313 -29.89 7.72 20.86
C VAL A 313 -29.24 7.12 22.10
N LYS A 314 -29.53 7.70 23.28
CA LYS A 314 -29.24 7.05 24.56
C LYS A 314 -30.30 5.99 24.84
N GLY A 315 -29.90 4.76 25.07
CA GLY A 315 -30.82 3.62 25.17
C GLY A 315 -30.26 2.46 25.97
N LYS A 316 -31.07 1.40 26.10
CA LYS A 316 -30.64 0.16 26.77
C LYS A 316 -29.50 -0.49 25.98
N PRO A 317 -28.44 -0.96 26.66
CA PRO A 317 -27.31 -1.61 26.01
C PRO A 317 -27.76 -2.87 25.30
N ARG A 318 -27.13 -3.18 24.16
CA ARG A 318 -27.40 -4.39 23.36
C ARG A 318 -27.06 -5.68 24.13
N PHE A 319 -26.11 -5.63 25.05
CA PHE A 319 -25.67 -6.76 25.85
C PHE A 319 -25.63 -6.42 27.33
N THR A 320 -25.66 -7.46 28.16
CA THR A 320 -25.60 -7.35 29.63
C THR A 320 -24.30 -6.69 30.10
N TYR A 321 -23.23 -6.78 29.31
CA TYR A 321 -21.94 -6.14 29.57
C TYR A 321 -21.57 -5.24 28.38
N GLN A 322 -21.26 -3.98 28.66
CA GLN A 322 -20.64 -3.04 27.72
C GLN A 322 -19.52 -2.29 28.45
N PRO A 323 -18.45 -1.87 27.75
CA PRO A 323 -17.44 -0.98 28.32
C PRO A 323 -18.09 0.31 28.85
N PRO A 324 -17.59 0.90 29.95
CA PRO A 324 -18.14 2.13 30.53
C PRO A 324 -18.27 3.28 29.51
N GLU A 325 -17.35 3.36 28.55
CA GLU A 325 -17.36 4.38 27.49
C GLU A 325 -18.53 4.24 26.51
N LEU A 326 -19.13 3.04 26.43
CA LEU A 326 -20.27 2.74 25.56
C LEU A 326 -21.58 2.61 26.35
N GLU A 327 -21.52 2.70 27.68
CA GLU A 327 -22.68 2.49 28.56
C GLU A 327 -23.78 3.53 28.27
N GLY A 328 -24.98 3.02 27.98
CA GLY A 328 -26.15 3.84 27.65
C GLY A 328 -26.25 4.29 26.19
N LEU A 329 -25.35 3.86 25.28
CA LEU A 329 -25.50 4.07 23.84
C LEU A 329 -26.35 2.95 23.22
N ALA A 330 -27.34 3.31 22.40
CA ALA A 330 -28.32 2.36 21.87
C ALA A 330 -27.76 1.40 20.80
N ASP A 331 -26.66 1.77 20.12
CA ASP A 331 -26.15 1.00 18.97
C ASP A 331 -24.62 1.09 18.84
N PRO A 332 -23.83 0.58 19.79
CA PRO A 332 -22.40 0.44 19.59
C PRO A 332 -22.09 -0.64 18.54
N TRP A 333 -20.86 -0.61 18.01
CA TRP A 333 -20.32 -1.73 17.26
C TRP A 333 -20.53 -3.05 18.02
N TYR A 334 -20.98 -4.07 17.30
CA TYR A 334 -21.11 -5.41 17.84
C TYR A 334 -19.72 -5.97 18.13
N SER A 335 -19.52 -6.49 19.34
CA SER A 335 -18.43 -7.41 19.66
C SER A 335 -19.00 -8.62 20.39
N ASP A 336 -18.61 -9.81 19.97
CA ASP A 336 -18.94 -11.05 20.68
C ASP A 336 -18.29 -11.14 22.07
N GLY A 337 -17.16 -10.44 22.29
CA GLY A 337 -16.53 -10.32 23.60
C GLY A 337 -17.43 -9.65 24.65
N TYR A 338 -18.42 -8.85 24.22
CA TYR A 338 -19.45 -8.28 25.11
C TYR A 338 -20.50 -9.32 25.54
N ALA A 339 -20.68 -10.37 24.76
CA ALA A 339 -21.67 -11.42 24.99
C ALA A 339 -21.08 -12.67 25.66
N TRP A 340 -19.76 -12.89 25.58
CA TRP A 340 -19.10 -14.10 26.08
C TRP A 340 -18.49 -13.91 27.47
N THR A 341 -18.77 -14.84 28.38
CA THR A 341 -18.19 -14.92 29.73
C THR A 341 -16.65 -15.01 29.78
N LYS A 342 -16.00 -15.41 28.69
CA LYS A 342 -14.53 -15.51 28.55
C LYS A 342 -13.91 -14.19 28.09
N ARG A 343 -14.71 -13.16 27.80
CA ARG A 343 -14.32 -11.80 27.36
C ARG A 343 -13.42 -11.71 26.13
N ARG A 344 -13.17 -12.81 25.42
CA ARG A 344 -12.41 -12.81 24.18
C ARG A 344 -13.28 -12.32 23.03
N SER A 345 -12.90 -11.21 22.38
CA SER A 345 -13.55 -10.75 21.17
C SER A 345 -12.98 -11.45 19.94
N THR A 346 -13.77 -12.26 19.25
CA THR A 346 -13.38 -12.91 17.98
C THR A 346 -14.07 -12.33 16.75
N ILE A 347 -15.15 -11.58 16.95
CA ILE A 347 -15.94 -10.98 15.89
C ILE A 347 -16.32 -9.55 16.27
N VAL A 348 -16.06 -8.63 15.35
CA VAL A 348 -16.56 -7.25 15.39
C VAL A 348 -17.40 -6.99 14.14
N ALA A 349 -18.62 -6.51 14.34
CA ALA A 349 -19.58 -6.23 13.26
C ALA A 349 -20.26 -4.87 13.47
N PRO A 350 -20.89 -4.29 12.45
CA PRO A 350 -21.36 -2.91 12.49
C PRO A 350 -22.52 -2.76 13.48
N PRO A 351 -22.82 -1.51 13.90
CA PRO A 351 -23.99 -1.25 14.73
C PRO A 351 -25.30 -1.58 14.00
N PHE A 352 -26.39 -1.79 14.76
CA PHE A 352 -27.69 -2.12 14.17
C PHE A 352 -28.27 -0.97 13.35
N VAL A 353 -27.82 0.27 13.52
CA VAL A 353 -28.20 1.40 12.65
C VAL A 353 -27.14 1.74 11.62
N GLY A 354 -26.18 0.82 11.41
CA GLY A 354 -25.18 0.89 10.35
C GLY A 354 -24.07 1.87 10.66
N SER A 355 -22.93 1.66 10.02
CA SER A 355 -21.79 2.53 10.22
C SER A 355 -21.81 3.73 9.27
N ARG A 356 -21.45 4.90 9.79
CA ARG A 356 -21.11 6.06 8.95
C ARG A 356 -19.75 5.94 8.26
N LEU A 357 -18.90 5.04 8.76
CA LEU A 357 -17.53 4.88 8.28
C LEU A 357 -17.53 4.21 6.91
N THR A 358 -16.69 4.71 6.01
CA THR A 358 -16.47 4.04 4.73
C THR A 358 -15.66 2.75 4.95
N ARG A 359 -15.71 1.87 3.96
CA ARG A 359 -14.91 0.65 3.93
C ARG A 359 -13.42 0.95 4.13
N GLU A 360 -12.91 1.95 3.43
CA GLU A 360 -11.52 2.37 3.48
C GLU A 360 -11.16 2.85 4.89
N GLN A 361 -12.04 3.63 5.53
CA GLN A 361 -11.83 4.10 6.91
C GLN A 361 -11.80 2.95 7.91
N ILE A 362 -12.69 1.96 7.77
CA ILE A 362 -12.73 0.79 8.67
C ILE A 362 -11.48 -0.06 8.49
N TRP A 363 -11.11 -0.38 7.26
CA TRP A 363 -9.92 -1.19 6.96
C TRP A 363 -8.64 -0.50 7.39
N GLU A 364 -8.53 0.81 7.16
CA GLU A 364 -7.43 1.62 7.67
C GLU A 364 -7.39 1.59 9.20
N ALA A 365 -8.52 1.72 9.89
CA ALA A 365 -8.57 1.67 11.35
C ALA A 365 -8.12 0.30 11.90
N VAL A 366 -8.57 -0.80 11.29
CA VAL A 366 -8.15 -2.17 11.64
C VAL A 366 -6.64 -2.34 11.41
N TRP A 367 -6.14 -1.95 10.23
CA TRP A 367 -4.73 -2.05 9.90
C TRP A 367 -3.87 -1.22 10.83
N GLN A 368 -4.24 0.04 11.07
CA GLN A 368 -3.52 0.93 11.98
C GLN A 368 -3.49 0.37 13.40
N ARG A 369 -4.62 -0.17 13.90
CA ARG A 369 -4.71 -0.75 15.25
C ARG A 369 -3.73 -1.91 15.45
N PHE A 370 -3.69 -2.84 14.51
CA PHE A 370 -2.87 -4.06 14.60
C PHE A 370 -1.59 -3.96 13.76
N HIS A 371 -1.15 -2.74 13.43
CA HIS A 371 0.00 -2.51 12.58
C HIS A 371 1.28 -3.06 13.21
N VAL A 372 2.02 -3.90 12.47
CA VAL A 372 3.27 -4.55 12.91
C VAL A 372 4.33 -3.56 13.42
N GLY A 373 4.45 -2.40 12.77
CA GLY A 373 5.37 -1.31 13.15
C GLY A 373 5.14 -0.69 14.53
N ARG A 374 4.01 -0.97 15.20
CA ARG A 374 3.79 -0.54 16.59
C ARG A 374 4.68 -1.31 17.57
N ASN A 375 5.18 -2.46 17.15
CA ASN A 375 6.03 -3.35 17.94
C ASN A 375 7.47 -3.37 17.42
N VAL A 376 7.85 -2.43 16.54
CA VAL A 376 9.22 -2.23 16.08
C VAL A 376 9.80 -1.01 16.78
N HIS A 377 10.81 -1.22 17.61
CA HIS A 377 11.35 -0.20 18.50
C HIS A 377 12.61 0.46 17.91
N VAL A 378 12.49 1.75 17.64
CA VAL A 378 13.60 2.63 17.23
C VAL A 378 14.20 3.24 18.49
N THR A 379 15.48 2.96 18.74
CA THR A 379 16.20 3.48 19.93
C THR A 379 16.77 4.87 19.69
N ALA A 380 17.15 5.15 18.45
CA ALA A 380 17.63 6.45 18.02
C ALA A 380 17.39 6.63 16.52
N SER A 381 17.12 7.86 16.10
CA SER A 381 16.94 8.22 14.70
C SER A 381 17.66 9.52 14.37
N ARG A 382 18.10 9.59 13.11
CA ARG A 382 18.59 10.80 12.47
C ARG A 382 17.87 10.95 11.14
N THR A 383 17.02 11.95 11.06
CA THR A 383 16.24 12.25 9.84
C THR A 383 16.76 13.53 9.23
N VAL A 384 17.02 13.51 7.92
CA VAL A 384 17.40 14.67 7.12
C VAL A 384 16.28 14.97 6.14
N TYR A 385 15.78 16.19 6.18
CA TYR A 385 14.82 16.70 5.19
C TYR A 385 15.58 17.55 4.18
N CYS A 386 15.53 17.21 2.90
CA CYS A 386 16.26 17.90 1.84
C CYS A 386 15.31 18.45 0.78
N ARG A 387 15.54 19.68 0.31
CA ARG A 387 14.76 20.28 -0.78
C ARG A 387 15.66 21.06 -1.73
N PRO A 388 15.47 20.92 -3.05
CA PRO A 388 16.21 21.70 -4.03
C PRO A 388 15.64 23.11 -4.18
N PHE A 389 16.55 24.08 -4.25
CA PHE A 389 16.30 25.49 -4.50
C PHE A 389 17.11 25.96 -5.70
N ARG A 390 16.59 26.96 -6.39
CA ARG A 390 17.23 27.64 -7.51
C ARG A 390 17.55 29.08 -7.11
N SER A 391 18.80 29.48 -7.30
CA SER A 391 19.20 30.89 -7.23
C SER A 391 19.29 31.50 -8.62
N ALA A 392 18.96 32.79 -8.72
CA ALA A 392 19.07 33.57 -9.96
C ALA A 392 20.54 33.78 -10.38
N ARG A 393 21.49 33.68 -9.45
CA ARG A 393 22.92 33.81 -9.70
C ARG A 393 23.70 32.81 -8.85
N ARG A 394 24.95 32.51 -9.23
CA ARG A 394 25.85 31.74 -8.36
C ARG A 394 26.07 32.52 -7.06
N LEU A 395 25.74 31.93 -5.92
CA LEU A 395 25.85 32.58 -4.63
C LEU A 395 27.31 32.66 -4.17
N PRO A 396 27.88 33.85 -3.99
CA PRO A 396 29.27 33.97 -3.57
C PRO A 396 29.40 33.63 -2.07
N GLY A 397 30.35 32.76 -1.75
CA GLY A 397 30.59 32.32 -0.36
C GLY A 397 30.98 33.45 0.62
N ARG A 398 31.29 34.65 0.14
CA ARG A 398 31.49 35.84 0.99
C ARG A 398 30.17 36.39 1.53
N GLU A 399 29.12 36.43 0.70
CA GLU A 399 27.79 36.89 1.11
C GLU A 399 27.18 35.92 2.12
N LEU A 400 27.32 34.61 1.89
CA LEU A 400 26.86 33.59 2.84
C LEU A 400 27.57 33.71 4.19
N ARG A 401 28.90 33.85 4.20
CA ARG A 401 29.66 34.06 5.45
C ARG A 401 29.25 35.33 6.18
N ALA A 402 29.00 36.43 5.46
CA ALA A 402 28.50 37.67 6.06
C ALA A 402 27.11 37.50 6.70
N ALA A 403 26.29 36.59 6.16
CA ALA A 403 25.00 36.23 6.72
C ALA A 403 25.05 35.10 7.77
N GLY A 404 26.24 34.78 8.29
CA GLY A 404 26.42 33.83 9.39
C GLY A 404 26.53 32.35 8.99
N TRP A 405 26.66 32.03 7.68
CA TRP A 405 26.88 30.66 7.23
C TRP A 405 28.36 30.26 7.37
N GLN A 406 28.61 29.08 7.93
CA GLN A 406 29.94 28.52 8.12
C GLN A 406 30.23 27.42 7.10
N PRO A 407 31.42 27.38 6.46
CA PRO A 407 31.81 26.24 5.63
C PRO A 407 31.81 24.94 6.43
N MET A 408 31.33 23.85 5.83
CA MET A 408 31.41 22.52 6.45
C MET A 408 32.75 21.86 6.14
N ALA A 409 33.19 20.98 7.04
CA ALA A 409 34.28 20.03 6.76
C ALA A 409 33.80 18.92 5.81
N ASP A 410 34.73 18.27 5.12
CA ASP A 410 34.43 17.20 4.15
C ASP A 410 33.59 16.08 4.79
N LEU A 411 32.51 15.68 4.11
CA LEU A 411 31.57 14.64 4.55
C LEU A 411 32.17 13.22 4.44
N GLY A 412 33.25 12.89 5.14
CA GLY A 412 33.78 11.52 5.21
C GLY A 412 34.33 10.99 3.87
N ALA A 413 35.41 11.62 3.37
CA ALA A 413 35.99 11.40 2.05
C ALA A 413 36.70 10.05 1.81
N HIS A 414 36.96 9.25 2.85
CA HIS A 414 37.95 8.17 2.80
C HIS A 414 37.58 6.94 1.95
N SER A 415 36.33 6.85 1.47
CA SER A 415 35.86 5.69 0.69
C SER A 415 35.35 6.05 -0.70
N PHE A 416 35.38 7.32 -1.09
CA PHE A 416 35.02 7.77 -2.44
C PHE A 416 36.26 7.89 -3.32
N LEU A 417 36.07 7.76 -4.63
CA LEU A 417 37.14 8.01 -5.60
C LEU A 417 37.62 9.47 -5.52
N PRO A 418 38.91 9.76 -5.78
CA PRO A 418 39.46 11.11 -5.69
C PRO A 418 38.72 12.16 -6.52
N SER A 419 38.14 11.78 -7.67
CA SER A 419 37.33 12.68 -8.49
C SER A 419 36.11 13.22 -7.74
N ILE A 420 35.45 12.38 -6.93
CA ILE A 420 34.28 12.78 -6.14
C ILE A 420 34.70 13.61 -4.94
N THR A 421 35.76 13.21 -4.26
CA THR A 421 36.31 14.00 -3.14
C THR A 421 36.68 15.41 -3.62
N ASN A 422 37.35 15.51 -4.76
CA ASN A 422 37.79 16.80 -5.31
C ASN A 422 36.63 17.65 -5.83
N SER A 423 35.64 17.08 -6.52
CA SER A 423 34.55 17.87 -7.11
C SER A 423 33.34 18.03 -6.19
N PHE A 424 32.86 16.95 -5.57
CA PHE A 424 31.61 16.96 -4.79
C PHE A 424 31.80 17.31 -3.31
N MET A 425 32.89 16.90 -2.67
CA MET A 425 33.04 17.06 -1.21
C MET A 425 33.61 18.41 -0.76
N GLY A 426 33.99 19.29 -1.69
CA GLY A 426 34.54 20.59 -1.32
C GLY A 426 35.09 21.45 -2.47
N GLY A 427 35.19 20.93 -3.70
CA GLY A 427 35.62 21.70 -4.86
C GLY A 427 34.47 22.39 -5.60
N ASP A 428 33.92 21.71 -6.60
CA ASP A 428 32.87 22.24 -7.47
C ASP A 428 31.54 22.45 -6.73
N VAL A 429 31.23 21.58 -5.77
CA VAL A 429 30.11 21.72 -4.84
C VAL A 429 30.62 22.22 -3.49
N ARG A 430 30.01 23.29 -2.97
CA ARG A 430 30.40 23.93 -1.71
C ARG A 430 29.35 23.73 -0.64
N HIS A 431 29.79 23.30 0.55
CA HIS A 431 28.91 22.97 1.67
C HIS A 431 28.98 24.01 2.78
N TYR A 432 27.82 24.45 3.27
CA TYR A 432 27.69 25.43 4.35
C TYR A 432 26.67 24.97 5.38
N GLN A 433 26.79 25.45 6.61
CA GLN A 433 25.85 25.20 7.69
C GLN A 433 25.57 26.47 8.51
N ARG A 434 24.40 26.51 9.13
CA ARG A 434 23.99 27.54 10.07
C ARG A 434 23.01 26.96 11.09
N ALA A 435 23.22 27.27 12.36
CA ALA A 435 22.30 26.87 13.42
C ALA A 435 21.01 27.71 13.39
N ASP A 436 19.87 27.07 13.64
CA ASP A 436 18.53 27.68 13.71
C ASP A 436 17.74 27.09 14.88
N GLY A 437 18.00 27.61 16.09
CA GLY A 437 17.41 27.08 17.32
C GLY A 437 17.85 25.63 17.59
N ALA A 438 16.90 24.70 17.61
CA ALA A 438 17.15 23.28 17.80
C ALA A 438 17.57 22.53 16.51
N HIS A 439 17.55 23.21 15.36
CA HIS A 439 17.87 22.64 14.07
C HIS A 439 19.20 23.17 13.53
N THR A 440 19.86 22.37 12.69
CA THR A 440 20.94 22.86 11.84
C THR A 440 20.48 22.84 10.40
N VAL A 441 20.57 23.99 9.72
CA VAL A 441 20.26 24.12 8.30
C VAL A 441 21.57 24.10 7.53
N HIS A 442 21.58 23.35 6.44
CA HIS A 442 22.75 23.14 5.61
C HIS A 442 22.45 23.46 4.15
N LEU A 443 23.49 23.83 3.41
CA LEU A 443 23.46 24.16 1.99
C LEU A 443 24.54 23.39 1.24
N ALA A 444 24.20 22.81 0.10
CA ALA A 444 25.14 22.32 -0.90
C ALA A 444 24.90 23.13 -2.15
N LEU A 445 25.85 24.01 -2.47
CA LEU A 445 25.79 24.90 -3.61
C LEU A 445 26.37 24.16 -4.81
N TYR A 446 25.49 23.77 -5.74
CA TYR A 446 25.89 23.17 -6.99
C TYR A 446 26.17 24.25 -8.04
N PRO A 447 26.92 23.91 -9.10
CA PRO A 447 26.99 24.74 -10.30
C PRO A 447 25.62 25.00 -10.91
N ALA A 448 25.56 25.87 -11.93
CA ALA A 448 24.30 26.30 -12.54
C ALA A 448 23.26 26.90 -11.56
N GLY A 449 23.62 27.29 -10.34
CA GLY A 449 22.70 27.97 -9.41
C GLY A 449 21.66 27.06 -8.74
N LEU A 450 21.86 25.74 -8.78
CA LEU A 450 21.11 24.81 -7.93
C LEU A 450 21.69 24.82 -6.51
N THR A 451 20.84 24.73 -5.50
CA THR A 451 21.23 24.59 -4.10
C THR A 451 20.36 23.53 -3.45
N LEU A 452 20.97 22.51 -2.85
CA LEU A 452 20.23 21.62 -1.96
C LEU A 452 20.27 22.22 -0.56
N VAL A 453 19.08 22.46 0.01
CA VAL A 453 18.92 22.86 1.41
C VAL A 453 18.51 21.63 2.18
N TRP A 454 19.19 21.32 3.29
CA TRP A 454 18.72 20.25 4.17
C TRP A 454 18.76 20.62 5.65
N ILE A 455 17.90 19.95 6.40
CA ILE A 455 17.67 20.17 7.82
C ILE A 455 17.83 18.83 8.53
N GLU A 456 18.66 18.81 9.56
CA GLU A 456 18.86 17.63 10.40
C GLU A 456 17.93 17.65 11.62
N ALA A 457 17.30 16.52 11.89
CA ALA A 457 16.52 16.24 13.09
C ALA A 457 17.03 14.94 13.73
N ILE A 458 17.44 15.03 15.00
CA ILE A 458 17.95 13.89 15.78
C ILE A 458 16.94 13.60 16.89
N ASP A 459 16.50 12.35 16.99
CA ASP A 459 15.67 11.85 18.09
C ASP A 459 16.41 10.71 18.80
N GLN A 460 16.57 10.84 20.11
CA GLN A 460 17.19 9.83 20.98
C GLN A 460 16.17 9.18 21.92
N ALA A 461 14.90 9.61 21.87
CA ALA A 461 13.84 8.97 22.64
C ALA A 461 13.38 7.70 21.93
N ALA A 462 13.13 6.65 22.71
CA ALA A 462 12.57 5.42 22.19
C ALA A 462 11.18 5.69 21.58
N ILE A 463 11.00 5.27 20.33
CA ILE A 463 9.78 5.47 19.56
C ILE A 463 9.48 4.22 18.74
N THR A 464 8.21 4.00 18.40
CA THR A 464 7.85 2.93 17.47
C THR A 464 8.09 3.39 16.03
N LEU A 465 8.44 2.45 15.16
CA LEU A 465 8.78 2.74 13.78
C LEU A 465 7.60 3.37 13.01
N VAL A 466 6.36 2.92 13.28
CA VAL A 466 5.14 3.51 12.70
C VAL A 466 4.89 4.95 13.16
N GLU A 467 5.17 5.25 14.43
CA GLU A 467 5.01 6.60 14.96
C GLU A 467 6.07 7.55 14.40
N LEU A 468 7.30 7.05 14.22
CA LEU A 468 8.37 7.80 13.54
C LEU A 468 7.97 8.17 12.11
N ALA A 469 7.47 7.21 11.32
CA ALA A 469 7.03 7.46 9.95
C ALA A 469 5.91 8.52 9.89
N ARG A 470 4.93 8.45 10.80
CA ARG A 470 3.87 9.47 10.89
C ARG A 470 4.39 10.84 11.24
N ARG A 471 5.33 10.94 12.19
CA ARG A 471 5.96 12.22 12.55
C ARG A 471 6.70 12.83 11.36
N GLN A 472 7.43 12.03 10.59
CA GLN A 472 8.12 12.50 9.38
C GLN A 472 7.14 13.01 8.33
N ALA A 473 6.11 12.22 8.04
CA ALA A 473 5.07 12.61 7.10
C ALA A 473 4.36 13.90 7.51
N HIS A 474 4.03 14.02 8.80
CA HIS A 474 3.46 15.24 9.35
C HIS A 474 4.40 16.43 9.20
N THR A 475 5.69 16.27 9.51
CA THR A 475 6.70 17.35 9.40
C THR A 475 6.84 17.89 7.97
N ILE A 476 6.77 17.01 6.98
CA ILE A 476 6.79 17.39 5.56
C ILE A 476 5.51 18.12 5.17
N ALA A 477 4.35 17.65 5.66
CA ALA A 477 3.05 18.22 5.33
C ALA A 477 2.75 19.53 6.07
N SER A 478 3.27 19.73 7.28
CA SER A 478 2.86 20.80 8.22
C SER A 478 3.45 22.18 7.92
N ALA A 479 4.09 22.38 6.77
CA ALA A 479 4.84 23.60 6.38
C ALA A 479 5.88 24.07 7.42
N THR A 480 6.16 23.27 8.45
CA THR A 480 7.02 23.64 9.59
C THR A 480 8.46 23.88 9.14
N LEU A 481 8.96 23.05 8.22
CA LEU A 481 10.30 23.21 7.64
C LEU A 481 10.42 24.51 6.84
N ASP A 482 9.38 24.87 6.08
CA ASP A 482 9.35 26.12 5.31
C ASP A 482 9.23 27.35 6.23
N ALA A 483 8.67 27.20 7.43
CA ALA A 483 8.50 28.29 8.41
C ALA A 483 9.77 28.62 9.21
N LEU A 484 10.82 27.79 9.14
CA LEU A 484 12.08 28.05 9.86
C LEU A 484 12.69 29.39 9.47
N PRO A 485 13.11 30.25 10.43
CA PRO A 485 13.65 31.58 10.14
C PRO A 485 14.80 31.57 9.13
N THR A 486 15.70 30.60 9.22
CA THR A 486 16.83 30.47 8.31
C THR A 486 16.36 30.10 6.89
N VAL A 487 15.39 29.19 6.76
CA VAL A 487 14.81 28.82 5.45
C VAL A 487 14.04 30.00 4.84
N GLN A 488 13.30 30.76 5.63
CA GLN A 488 12.63 31.98 5.18
C GLN A 488 13.63 33.04 4.71
N SER A 489 14.75 33.20 5.40
CA SER A 489 15.80 34.14 5.00
C SER A 489 16.42 33.81 3.63
N LEU A 490 16.49 32.52 3.27
CA LEU A 490 16.99 32.08 1.97
C LEU A 490 16.09 32.50 0.81
N LYS A 491 14.79 32.76 1.05
CA LYS A 491 13.86 33.20 -0.01
C LYS A 491 14.27 34.52 -0.67
N ALA A 492 15.09 35.32 0.00
CA ALA A 492 15.69 36.53 -0.56
C ALA A 492 16.67 36.23 -1.72
N TRP A 493 17.27 35.03 -1.75
CA TRP A 493 18.34 34.67 -2.67
C TRP A 493 17.98 33.54 -3.62
N MET A 494 17.04 32.69 -3.22
CA MET A 494 16.68 31.47 -3.93
C MET A 494 15.20 31.16 -3.78
N ARG A 495 14.66 30.37 -4.72
CA ARG A 495 13.28 29.88 -4.68
C ARG A 495 13.28 28.36 -4.79
N PRO A 496 12.34 27.64 -4.16
CA PRO A 496 12.22 26.20 -4.36
C PRO A 496 12.11 25.87 -5.86
N VAL A 497 12.70 24.74 -6.27
CA VAL A 497 12.44 24.21 -7.62
C VAL A 497 10.94 23.89 -7.72
N GLU A 498 10.35 24.17 -8.89
CA GLU A 498 8.93 24.00 -9.12
C GLU A 498 8.50 22.55 -8.83
N ASN A 499 7.39 22.38 -8.10
CA ASN A 499 6.85 21.09 -7.65
C ASN A 499 7.79 20.23 -6.78
N ALA A 500 8.95 20.75 -6.37
CA ALA A 500 9.84 20.02 -5.48
C ALA A 500 9.29 20.02 -4.04
N GLN A 501 8.99 18.83 -3.53
CA GLN A 501 8.65 18.58 -2.13
C GLN A 501 9.94 18.40 -1.30
N TRP A 502 9.79 18.40 0.02
CA TRP A 502 10.86 17.96 0.92
C TRP A 502 11.06 16.45 0.76
N LEU A 503 12.28 16.06 0.42
CA LEU A 503 12.77 14.68 0.35
C LEU A 503 13.26 14.24 1.73
N VAL A 504 13.25 12.94 1.99
CA VAL A 504 13.71 12.39 3.27
C VAL A 504 14.90 11.46 3.09
N TYR A 505 15.89 11.62 3.96
CA TYR A 505 16.89 10.59 4.21
C TYR A 505 16.92 10.28 5.69
N GLY A 506 16.68 9.03 6.06
CA GLY A 506 16.70 8.60 7.44
C GLY A 506 17.77 7.56 7.73
N ALA A 507 18.45 7.71 8.86
CA ALA A 507 19.26 6.67 9.45
C ALA A 507 18.68 6.31 10.83
N TYR A 508 18.27 5.06 10.99
CA TYR A 508 17.49 4.60 12.12
C TYR A 508 18.18 3.43 12.79
N ARG A 509 18.18 3.40 14.11
CA ARG A 509 18.64 2.25 14.87
C ARG A 509 17.46 1.51 15.48
N ILE A 510 17.36 0.23 15.18
CA ILE A 510 16.28 -0.62 15.65
C ILE A 510 16.83 -1.63 16.64
N ASN A 511 16.19 -1.74 17.80
CA ASN A 511 16.47 -2.82 18.73
C ASN A 511 15.79 -4.11 18.23
N ARG A 512 16.59 -5.03 17.71
CA ARG A 512 16.17 -6.33 17.19
C ARG A 512 15.69 -7.29 18.28
N ALA A 513 16.20 -7.19 19.51
CA ALA A 513 15.76 -8.01 20.64
C ALA A 513 14.35 -7.63 21.13
N ARG A 514 13.96 -6.36 20.98
CA ARG A 514 12.64 -5.85 21.42
C ARG A 514 11.62 -5.80 20.29
N SER A 515 12.05 -5.83 19.04
CA SER A 515 11.17 -5.72 17.88
C SER A 515 10.62 -7.07 17.45
N THR A 516 9.29 -7.21 17.37
CA THR A 516 8.66 -8.41 16.79
C THR A 516 9.12 -8.59 15.35
N MET A 517 9.37 -9.85 14.95
CA MET A 517 9.97 -10.28 13.67
C MET A 517 10.04 -9.20 12.59
N LEU A 518 11.19 -8.57 12.39
CA LEU A 518 11.46 -7.80 11.16
C LEU A 518 11.61 -8.81 10.02
N ASP A 519 10.48 -9.20 9.44
CA ASP A 519 10.40 -10.16 8.35
C ASP A 519 10.13 -9.43 7.02
N ALA A 520 10.02 -10.21 5.94
CA ALA A 520 9.68 -9.70 4.62
C ALA A 520 8.16 -9.54 4.41
N SER A 521 7.38 -9.34 5.48
CA SER A 521 5.94 -9.14 5.36
C SER A 521 5.61 -7.82 4.68
N ARG A 522 4.50 -7.79 3.94
CA ARG A 522 4.08 -6.59 3.19
C ARG A 522 3.84 -5.38 4.10
N ALA A 523 3.38 -5.61 5.32
CA ALA A 523 3.18 -4.56 6.30
C ALA A 523 4.50 -3.94 6.80
N VAL A 524 5.54 -4.76 7.03
CA VAL A 524 6.89 -4.26 7.37
C VAL A 524 7.48 -3.52 6.17
N GLN A 525 7.37 -4.07 4.96
CA GLN A 525 7.90 -3.45 3.75
C GLN A 525 7.24 -2.10 3.45
N GLY A 526 5.91 -2.02 3.56
CA GLY A 526 5.19 -0.75 3.38
C GLY A 526 5.55 0.31 4.41
N LEU A 527 5.90 -0.10 5.63
CA LEU A 527 6.44 0.81 6.63
C LEU A 527 7.84 1.32 6.26
N MET A 528 8.72 0.46 5.76
CA MET A 528 10.06 0.88 5.31
C MET A 528 9.99 1.80 4.09
N HIS A 529 9.07 1.50 3.17
CA HIS A 529 8.78 2.39 2.04
C HIS A 529 8.27 3.76 2.51
N ALA A 530 7.30 3.79 3.43
CA ALA A 530 6.76 5.03 3.97
C ALA A 530 7.85 5.89 4.63
N LEU A 531 8.76 5.29 5.40
CA LEU A 531 9.93 5.98 5.98
C LEU A 531 10.88 6.52 4.93
N ALA A 532 11.23 5.70 3.93
CA ALA A 532 12.13 6.12 2.87
C ALA A 532 11.50 7.23 2.01
N ALA A 533 10.18 7.21 1.81
CA ALA A 533 9.46 8.21 1.03
C ALA A 533 9.09 9.47 1.83
N GLY A 534 9.18 9.43 3.17
CA GLY A 534 8.67 10.49 4.04
C GLY A 534 7.14 10.57 4.06
N GLN A 535 6.44 9.46 3.85
CA GLN A 535 4.99 9.40 3.75
C GLN A 535 4.37 8.71 4.98
N ALA A 536 3.08 8.95 5.19
CA ALA A 536 2.36 8.26 6.25
C ALA A 536 2.20 6.77 5.85
N PRO A 537 2.47 5.83 6.77
CA PRO A 537 2.16 4.42 6.53
C PRO A 537 0.64 4.30 6.55
N THR A 538 0.04 4.03 5.40
CA THR A 538 -1.39 3.76 5.20
C THR A 538 -1.56 2.49 4.38
N LEU A 539 -2.73 1.85 4.48
CA LEU A 539 -3.03 0.64 3.72
C LEU A 539 -2.91 0.90 2.20
N GLU A 540 -3.36 2.07 1.73
CA GLU A 540 -3.31 2.48 0.33
C GLU A 540 -1.89 2.66 -0.21
N ASN A 541 -0.95 3.07 0.66
CA ASN A 541 0.45 3.32 0.28
C ASN A 541 1.33 2.07 0.37
N LEU A 542 0.78 0.88 0.59
CA LEU A 542 1.58 -0.35 0.59
C LEU A 542 2.13 -0.64 -0.81
N PRO A 543 3.46 -0.83 -0.96
CA PRO A 543 4.07 -1.10 -2.25
C PRO A 543 3.52 -2.40 -2.88
N SER A 544 3.54 -2.45 -4.21
CA SER A 544 3.29 -3.68 -4.95
C SER A 544 4.50 -4.63 -4.86
N GLU A 545 4.30 -5.92 -5.12
CA GLU A 545 5.37 -6.94 -5.09
C GLU A 545 6.51 -6.59 -6.08
N ALA A 546 6.17 -6.04 -7.26
CA ALA A 546 7.16 -5.61 -8.25
C ALA A 546 7.93 -4.35 -7.81
N GLU A 547 7.25 -3.40 -7.16
CA GLU A 547 7.91 -2.21 -6.60
C GLU A 547 8.82 -2.55 -5.41
N ASP A 548 8.48 -3.56 -4.62
CA ASP A 548 9.31 -4.04 -3.51
C ASP A 548 10.64 -4.62 -4.00
N ALA A 549 10.60 -5.54 -4.97
CA ALA A 549 11.79 -6.19 -5.52
C ALA A 549 12.82 -5.18 -6.09
N ALA A 550 12.35 -4.06 -6.63
CA ALA A 550 13.20 -3.03 -7.22
C ALA A 550 13.88 -2.09 -6.19
N ARG A 551 13.45 -2.08 -4.92
CA ARG A 551 13.87 -1.05 -3.93
C ARG A 551 14.85 -1.56 -2.86
N ARG A 552 14.99 -2.87 -2.71
CA ARG A 552 15.86 -3.48 -1.68
C ARG A 552 17.24 -3.81 -2.25
N VAL A 553 18.27 -3.07 -1.82
CA VAL A 553 19.67 -3.46 -2.09
C VAL A 553 20.16 -4.31 -0.92
N GLN A 554 20.62 -5.52 -1.22
CA GLN A 554 20.91 -6.57 -0.25
C GLN A 554 21.99 -6.17 0.78
N THR A 555 21.86 -6.76 1.98
CA THR A 555 22.43 -6.36 3.27
C THR A 555 23.86 -6.85 3.54
N LEU A 556 24.62 -6.07 4.32
CA LEU A 556 25.70 -6.59 5.17
C LEU A 556 25.12 -6.82 6.56
N ARG A 557 24.92 -8.09 6.94
CA ARG A 557 24.56 -8.73 8.24
C ARG A 557 23.68 -7.99 9.28
N ASP A 558 23.79 -6.68 9.47
CA ASP A 558 23.08 -5.84 10.45
C ASP A 558 22.59 -4.47 9.91
N VAL A 559 22.79 -4.15 8.63
CA VAL A 559 22.31 -2.90 8.02
C VAL A 559 21.44 -3.16 6.80
N GLU A 560 20.25 -2.56 6.76
CA GLU A 560 19.36 -2.58 5.59
C GLU A 560 19.22 -1.18 4.97
N HIS A 561 19.11 -1.15 3.64
CA HIS A 561 18.95 0.07 2.86
C HIS A 561 17.70 0.00 1.99
N TRP A 562 16.93 1.07 2.03
CA TRP A 562 15.68 1.24 1.29
C TRP A 562 15.74 2.54 0.51
N PHE A 563 15.44 2.47 -0.78
CA PHE A 563 15.51 3.61 -1.67
C PHE A 563 14.18 3.82 -2.39
N THR A 564 13.80 5.08 -2.56
CA THR A 564 12.62 5.51 -3.30
C THR A 564 12.96 6.70 -4.17
N PRO A 565 12.14 7.02 -5.18
CA PRO A 565 12.35 8.24 -5.96
C PRO A 565 12.30 9.54 -5.13
N THR A 566 11.76 9.52 -3.90
CA THR A 566 11.61 10.72 -3.06
C THR A 566 12.48 10.71 -1.81
N GLY A 567 13.30 9.68 -1.60
CA GLY A 567 14.09 9.57 -0.38
C GLY A 567 14.63 8.17 -0.10
N GLY A 568 15.30 8.03 1.04
CA GLY A 568 15.95 6.77 1.43
C GLY A 568 15.93 6.54 2.94
N ALA A 569 16.04 5.28 3.32
CA ALA A 569 16.13 4.85 4.71
C ALA A 569 17.26 3.84 4.88
N ARG A 570 18.08 4.05 5.90
CA ARG A 570 19.08 3.11 6.39
C ARG A 570 18.68 2.63 7.78
N LEU A 571 18.65 1.33 7.98
CA LEU A 571 18.25 0.68 9.22
C LEU A 571 19.45 -0.07 9.80
N GLU A 572 19.94 0.35 10.96
CA GLU A 572 20.92 -0.37 11.75
C GLU A 572 20.19 -1.29 12.74
N LEU A 573 20.25 -2.60 12.49
CA LEU A 573 19.67 -3.61 13.36
C LEU A 573 20.68 -3.97 14.45
N ARG A 574 20.39 -3.60 15.70
CA ARG A 574 21.28 -3.86 16.85
C ARG A 574 20.55 -4.66 17.91
N LEU A 575 21.28 -5.44 18.70
CA LEU A 575 20.71 -6.14 19.86
C LEU A 575 20.64 -5.23 21.09
N ASP A 576 21.52 -4.23 21.18
CA ASP A 576 21.67 -3.36 22.35
C ASP A 576 20.86 -2.07 22.22
N ASP A 577 20.43 -1.52 23.37
CA ASP A 577 19.71 -0.25 23.50
C ASP A 577 20.66 0.98 23.39
N ASP A 578 21.54 1.02 22.39
CA ASP A 578 22.39 2.18 22.14
C ASP A 578 21.54 3.35 21.62
N THR A 579 21.45 4.41 22.43
CA THR A 579 20.70 5.64 22.16
C THR A 579 21.47 6.66 21.31
N THR A 580 22.71 6.35 20.92
CA THR A 580 23.50 7.21 20.05
C THR A 580 22.87 7.26 18.67
N ALA A 581 22.58 8.45 18.16
CA ALA A 581 22.02 8.56 16.81
C ALA A 581 23.02 8.05 15.75
N PRO A 582 22.56 7.28 14.73
CA PRO A 582 23.41 6.89 13.61
C PRO A 582 24.10 8.09 12.96
N LYS A 583 25.33 7.91 12.47
CA LYS A 583 26.08 9.00 11.84
C LYS A 583 25.60 9.23 10.40
N LEU A 584 25.65 10.49 9.95
CA LEU A 584 25.64 10.77 8.50
C LEU A 584 26.98 10.34 7.93
N ASP A 585 26.94 9.38 7.00
CA ASP A 585 28.14 8.80 6.41
C ASP A 585 28.02 8.74 4.88
N GLN A 586 28.69 7.75 4.28
CA GLN A 586 28.79 7.60 2.84
C GLN A 586 27.42 7.41 2.18
N ASP A 587 26.45 6.81 2.87
CA ASP A 587 25.11 6.58 2.32
C ASP A 587 24.31 7.90 2.23
N PHE A 588 24.49 8.79 3.20
CA PHE A 588 23.93 10.15 3.12
C PHE A 588 24.61 10.97 2.02
N ALA A 589 25.93 10.85 1.87
CA ALA A 589 26.66 11.50 0.78
C ALA A 589 26.18 11.02 -0.60
N LEU A 590 25.90 9.72 -0.76
CA LEU A 590 25.28 9.18 -1.96
C LEU A 590 23.88 9.77 -2.23
N PHE A 591 23.05 9.86 -1.20
CA PHE A 591 21.72 10.49 -1.32
C PHE A 591 21.83 11.95 -1.80
N LEU A 592 22.72 12.75 -1.21
CA LEU A 592 22.96 14.13 -1.64
C LEU A 592 23.48 14.20 -3.08
N LEU A 593 24.44 13.33 -3.44
CA LEU A 593 25.03 13.28 -4.78
C LEU A 593 23.97 12.92 -5.83
N ALA A 594 23.22 11.84 -5.63
CA ALA A 594 22.21 11.36 -6.57
C ALA A 594 21.06 12.38 -6.72
N THR A 595 20.60 12.97 -5.62
CA THR A 595 19.60 14.04 -5.62
C THR A 595 20.10 15.27 -6.37
N GLY A 596 21.35 15.68 -6.11
CA GLY A 596 22.00 16.78 -6.80
C GLY A 596 22.10 16.53 -8.30
N GLN A 597 22.57 15.35 -8.69
CA GLN A 597 22.68 14.94 -10.09
C GLN A 597 21.33 15.02 -10.81
N ARG A 598 20.29 14.48 -10.18
CA ARG A 598 18.91 14.51 -10.70
C ARG A 598 18.44 15.94 -10.96
N TYR A 599 18.44 16.79 -9.95
CA TYR A 599 17.91 18.15 -10.09
C TYR A 599 18.81 19.05 -10.95
N MET A 600 20.12 18.78 -11.00
CA MET A 600 21.03 19.43 -11.95
C MET A 600 20.65 19.08 -13.39
N ALA A 601 20.45 17.80 -13.69
CA ALA A 601 20.04 17.36 -15.01
C ALA A 601 18.72 18.04 -15.44
N PHE A 602 17.71 18.04 -14.58
CA PHE A 602 16.45 18.73 -14.84
C PHE A 602 16.60 20.24 -15.07
N GLU A 603 17.40 20.93 -14.25
CA GLU A 603 17.62 22.37 -14.41
C GLU A 603 18.37 22.70 -15.71
N LEU A 604 19.33 21.87 -16.12
CA LEU A 604 20.03 22.01 -17.39
C LEU A 604 19.08 21.82 -18.58
N THR A 605 18.28 20.75 -18.60
CA THR A 605 17.27 20.50 -19.64
C THR A 605 16.28 21.66 -19.72
N ARG A 606 15.80 22.16 -18.58
CA ARG A 606 14.88 23.29 -18.51
C ARG A 606 15.48 24.55 -19.14
N ARG A 607 16.74 24.87 -18.80
CA ARG A 607 17.47 26.01 -19.38
C ARG A 607 17.73 25.86 -20.87
N MET A 608 18.01 24.65 -21.36
CA MET A 608 18.08 24.37 -22.80
C MET A 608 16.78 24.76 -23.49
N GLY A 609 15.64 24.32 -22.96
CA GLY A 609 14.33 24.68 -23.50
C GLY A 609 13.97 26.17 -23.40
N GLU A 610 14.51 26.90 -22.41
CA GLU A 610 14.38 28.37 -22.33
C GLU A 610 15.20 29.08 -23.41
N VAL A 611 16.45 28.67 -23.60
CA VAL A 611 17.34 29.21 -24.63
C VAL A 611 16.80 28.91 -26.03
N GLU A 612 16.29 27.71 -26.27
CA GLU A 612 15.67 27.32 -27.54
C GLU A 612 14.43 28.19 -27.85
N ARG A 613 13.50 28.34 -26.89
CA ARG A 613 12.30 29.19 -27.05
C ARG A 613 12.64 30.68 -27.25
N GLY A 614 13.60 31.20 -26.48
CA GLY A 614 14.10 32.56 -26.63
C GLY A 614 14.74 32.80 -28.01
N SER A 615 15.47 31.80 -28.51
CA SER A 615 16.12 31.88 -29.81
C SER A 615 15.15 31.83 -31.00
N ARG A 616 14.03 31.11 -30.88
CA ARG A 616 12.95 31.08 -31.90
C ARG A 616 12.15 32.38 -31.98
N THR A 617 12.06 33.13 -30.88
CA THR A 617 11.21 34.33 -30.79
C THR A 617 11.94 35.64 -31.08
N GLN A 618 13.29 35.69 -30.99
CA GLN A 618 14.06 36.90 -31.26
C GLN A 618 15.27 36.66 -32.18
N ARG A 619 15.27 37.32 -33.36
CA ARG A 619 16.34 37.24 -34.37
C ARG A 619 17.71 37.77 -33.89
N TRP A 620 17.75 38.62 -32.85
CA TRP A 620 18.95 39.34 -32.40
C TRP A 620 19.26 39.18 -30.89
N GLN A 621 19.34 37.95 -30.38
CA GLN A 621 19.78 37.71 -28.99
C GLN A 621 21.29 37.43 -28.89
N SER A 622 21.86 37.86 -27.77
CA SER A 622 23.23 37.55 -27.33
C SER A 622 23.48 36.03 -27.28
N THR A 623 24.68 35.59 -27.69
CA THR A 623 25.11 34.17 -27.58
C THR A 623 25.66 33.80 -26.21
N THR A 624 25.79 34.76 -25.29
CA THR A 624 26.34 34.53 -23.93
C THR A 624 25.55 33.49 -23.13
N PRO A 625 24.20 33.52 -23.08
CA PRO A 625 23.41 32.53 -22.34
C PRO A 625 23.64 31.09 -22.83
N LEU A 626 23.85 30.90 -24.14
CA LEU A 626 24.14 29.59 -24.73
C LEU A 626 25.55 29.09 -24.37
N LYS A 627 26.54 30.01 -24.28
CA LYS A 627 27.90 29.66 -23.84
C LYS A 627 27.94 29.25 -22.38
N ASP A 628 27.23 29.98 -21.52
CA ASP A 628 27.16 29.68 -20.09
C ASP A 628 26.45 28.35 -19.83
N LEU A 629 25.35 28.09 -20.54
CA LEU A 629 24.64 26.81 -20.48
C LEU A 629 25.52 25.65 -20.93
N ARG A 630 26.27 25.80 -22.03
CA ARG A 630 27.22 24.77 -22.49
C ARG A 630 28.30 24.49 -21.45
N ALA A 631 28.84 25.52 -20.82
CA ALA A 631 29.85 25.37 -19.78
C ALA A 631 29.29 24.59 -18.56
N ASP A 632 28.05 24.90 -18.16
CA ASP A 632 27.37 24.19 -17.07
C ASP A 632 27.09 22.71 -17.42
N VAL A 633 26.71 22.40 -18.67
CA VAL A 633 26.52 21.01 -19.15
C VAL A 633 27.82 20.21 -19.19
N MET A 634 28.91 20.83 -19.68
CA MET A 634 30.23 20.21 -19.70
C MET A 634 30.73 19.94 -18.28
N LEU A 635 30.53 20.88 -17.36
CA LEU A 635 30.89 20.70 -15.96
C LEU A 635 30.09 19.57 -15.32
N PHE A 636 28.78 19.48 -15.59
CA PHE A 636 27.96 18.39 -15.08
C PHE A 636 28.42 17.03 -15.60
N THR A 637 28.59 16.89 -16.91
CA THR A 637 28.94 15.62 -17.55
C THR A 637 30.36 15.14 -17.25
N ASN A 638 31.32 16.06 -17.02
CA ASN A 638 32.72 15.70 -16.76
C ASN A 638 33.07 15.60 -15.27
N SER A 639 32.44 16.42 -14.42
CA SER A 639 32.86 16.59 -13.02
C SER A 639 31.79 16.23 -12.00
N LEU A 640 30.53 16.04 -12.39
CA LEU A 640 29.45 15.72 -11.45
C LEU A 640 28.68 14.45 -11.81
N TRP A 641 28.88 13.89 -12.99
CA TRP A 641 28.33 12.61 -13.41
C TRP A 641 29.40 11.52 -13.36
N TYR A 642 29.13 10.44 -12.63
CA TYR A 642 30.11 9.38 -12.38
C TYR A 642 29.56 8.04 -12.86
N ALA A 643 30.40 7.26 -13.55
CA ALA A 643 30.07 5.86 -13.85
C ALA A 643 30.29 4.93 -12.64
N ARG A 644 31.21 5.33 -11.74
CA ARG A 644 31.59 4.60 -10.53
C ARG A 644 31.94 5.61 -9.45
N VAL A 645 31.59 5.32 -8.19
CA VAL A 645 31.76 6.24 -7.07
C VAL A 645 32.79 5.81 -6.04
N SER A 646 33.10 4.52 -5.95
CA SER A 646 34.05 3.97 -4.99
C SER A 646 34.71 2.72 -5.53
N ASP A 647 35.81 2.29 -4.90
CA ASP A 647 36.35 0.96 -5.14
C ASP A 647 35.52 -0.15 -4.50
N ALA A 648 34.68 0.17 -3.51
CA ALA A 648 33.78 -0.78 -2.87
C ALA A 648 32.59 -1.16 -3.79
N PRO A 649 32.40 -2.45 -4.15
CA PRO A 649 31.29 -2.87 -5.00
C PRO A 649 29.92 -2.52 -4.44
N GLU A 650 29.75 -2.65 -3.11
CA GLU A 650 28.49 -2.39 -2.43
C GLU A 650 28.06 -0.93 -2.52
N LEU A 651 29.01 0.00 -2.40
CA LEU A 651 28.74 1.42 -2.50
C LEU A 651 28.32 1.81 -3.94
N ASN A 652 28.92 1.16 -4.94
CA ASN A 652 28.50 1.33 -6.33
C ASN A 652 27.11 0.72 -6.58
N ALA A 653 26.81 -0.45 -6.02
CA ALA A 653 25.48 -1.05 -6.16
C ALA A 653 24.37 -0.14 -5.60
N ARG A 654 24.61 0.48 -4.43
CA ARG A 654 23.67 1.48 -3.86
C ARG A 654 23.56 2.72 -4.74
N TYR A 655 24.67 3.21 -5.29
CA TYR A 655 24.65 4.34 -6.22
C TYR A 655 23.91 4.03 -7.52
N ASP A 656 24.09 2.83 -8.09
CA ASP A 656 23.41 2.40 -9.30
C ASP A 656 21.91 2.23 -9.07
N ALA A 657 21.48 1.72 -7.91
CA ALA A 657 20.06 1.68 -7.53
C ALA A 657 19.43 3.09 -7.51
N TRP A 658 20.13 4.09 -6.94
CA TRP A 658 19.68 5.48 -7.00
C TRP A 658 19.58 6.02 -8.44
N ARG A 659 20.56 5.70 -9.30
CA ARG A 659 20.57 6.12 -10.70
C ARG A 659 19.41 5.50 -11.49
N GLU A 660 19.13 4.23 -11.26
CA GLU A 660 18.04 3.49 -11.89
C GLU A 660 16.68 4.06 -11.46
N LEU A 661 16.47 4.23 -10.14
CA LEU A 661 15.23 4.82 -9.59
C LEU A 661 14.93 6.21 -10.13
N HIS A 662 15.96 6.99 -10.44
CA HIS A 662 15.83 8.33 -10.98
C HIS A 662 15.82 8.36 -12.52
N GLY A 663 15.98 7.23 -13.21
CA GLY A 663 16.08 7.19 -14.68
C GLY A 663 17.24 8.02 -15.24
N MET A 664 18.34 8.11 -14.48
CA MET A 664 19.42 9.05 -14.78
C MET A 664 20.19 8.71 -16.05
N GLY A 665 20.29 7.42 -16.42
CA GLY A 665 20.90 7.01 -17.68
C GLY A 665 20.22 7.68 -18.88
N ALA A 666 18.92 7.44 -19.04
CA ALA A 666 18.12 8.04 -20.12
C ALA A 666 18.13 9.58 -20.08
N THR A 667 18.08 10.18 -18.88
CA THR A 667 18.09 11.65 -18.74
C THR A 667 19.42 12.25 -19.21
N VAL A 668 20.55 11.63 -18.87
CA VAL A 668 21.88 12.09 -19.27
C VAL A 668 22.11 11.89 -20.77
N ASP A 669 21.62 10.80 -21.35
CA ASP A 669 21.71 10.56 -22.79
C ASP A 669 20.88 11.57 -23.59
N ALA A 670 19.65 11.88 -23.15
CA ALA A 670 18.84 12.94 -23.73
C ALA A 670 19.51 14.33 -23.63
N LEU A 671 20.15 14.64 -22.50
CA LEU A 671 20.93 15.87 -22.34
C LEU A 671 22.10 15.96 -23.35
N ARG A 672 22.79 14.85 -23.61
CA ARG A 672 23.89 14.79 -24.59
C ARG A 672 23.38 15.00 -26.02
N GLU A 673 22.25 14.39 -26.37
CA GLU A 673 21.60 14.55 -27.66
C GLU A 673 21.17 16.01 -27.88
N GLN A 674 20.43 16.60 -26.93
CA GLN A 674 20.00 18.02 -26.99
C GLN A 674 21.18 18.99 -27.04
N THR A 675 22.29 18.67 -26.38
CA THR A 675 23.51 19.48 -26.48
C THR A 675 24.10 19.46 -27.89
N THR A 676 24.00 18.32 -28.57
CA THR A 676 24.45 18.16 -29.96
C THR A 676 23.55 18.97 -30.91
N GLU A 677 22.23 18.89 -30.74
CA GLU A 677 21.27 19.70 -31.50
C GLU A 677 21.48 21.21 -31.30
N LEU A 678 21.74 21.66 -30.07
CA LEU A 678 22.06 23.06 -29.78
C LEU A 678 23.36 23.52 -30.45
N ASP A 679 24.34 22.63 -30.59
CA ASP A 679 25.59 22.90 -31.29
C ASP A 679 25.38 23.02 -32.80
N GLU A 680 24.52 22.19 -33.39
CA GLU A 680 24.10 22.28 -34.78
C GLU A 680 23.31 23.57 -35.05
N PHE A 681 22.33 23.89 -34.21
CA PHE A 681 21.55 25.12 -34.32
C PHE A 681 22.43 26.38 -34.25
N ARG A 682 23.45 26.39 -33.38
CA ARG A 682 24.42 27.49 -33.31
C ARG A 682 25.21 27.62 -34.62
N LYS A 683 25.60 26.49 -35.22
CA LYS A 683 26.32 26.46 -36.49
C LYS A 683 25.45 27.03 -37.62
N GLU A 684 24.20 26.57 -37.73
CA GLU A 684 23.24 27.08 -38.72
C GLU A 684 22.97 28.58 -38.56
N ARG A 685 22.80 29.07 -37.32
CA ARG A 685 22.59 30.50 -37.08
C ARG A 685 23.80 31.35 -37.47
N PHE A 686 25.00 30.85 -37.22
CA PHE A 686 26.23 31.52 -37.65
C PHE A 686 26.32 31.55 -39.19
N GLU A 687 26.02 30.45 -39.87
CA GLU A 687 26.00 30.36 -41.33
C GLU A 687 24.95 31.29 -41.95
N ASN A 688 23.73 31.35 -41.39
CA ASN A 688 22.66 32.24 -41.84
C ASN A 688 22.99 33.72 -41.61
N MET A 689 23.64 34.06 -40.48
CA MET A 689 24.07 35.44 -40.21
C MET A 689 25.16 35.88 -41.20
N VAL A 690 26.13 35.02 -41.48
CA VAL A 690 27.17 35.29 -42.49
C VAL A 690 26.54 35.40 -43.88
N GLY A 691 25.60 34.52 -44.23
CA GLY A 691 24.85 34.57 -45.49
C GLY A 691 24.07 35.88 -45.68
N LEU A 692 23.39 36.38 -44.64
CA LEU A 692 22.68 37.66 -44.66
C LEU A 692 23.65 38.84 -44.80
N LEU A 693 24.77 38.81 -44.08
CA LEU A 693 25.82 39.83 -44.18
C LEU A 693 26.36 39.89 -45.62
N VAL A 694 26.64 38.74 -46.22
CA VAL A 694 27.05 38.66 -47.63
C VAL A 694 25.92 39.18 -48.54
N PHE A 695 24.66 38.81 -48.31
CA PHE A 695 23.53 39.26 -49.13
C PHE A 695 23.27 40.77 -49.05
N ILE A 696 23.54 41.43 -47.92
CA ILE A 696 23.37 42.89 -47.78
C ILE A 696 24.58 43.64 -48.33
N PHE A 697 25.79 43.17 -48.01
CA PHE A 697 27.00 43.88 -48.43
C PHE A 697 27.33 43.67 -49.91
N LEU A 698 26.99 42.52 -50.50
CA LEU A 698 27.29 42.24 -51.91
C LEU A 698 26.58 43.22 -52.88
N PRO A 699 25.26 43.51 -52.77
CA PRO A 699 24.60 44.50 -53.61
C PRO A 699 25.09 45.93 -53.36
N ILE A 700 25.39 46.30 -52.11
CA ILE A 700 25.96 47.62 -51.78
C ILE A 700 27.32 47.75 -52.47
N THR A 701 28.16 46.71 -52.41
CA THR A 701 29.46 46.69 -53.07
C THR A 701 29.33 46.80 -54.59
N ILE A 702 28.41 46.04 -55.19
CA ILE A 702 28.14 46.07 -56.62
C ILE A 702 27.62 47.45 -57.04
N ALA A 703 26.68 48.04 -56.28
CA ALA A 703 26.13 49.36 -56.56
C ALA A 703 27.17 50.47 -56.40
N SER A 704 27.94 50.47 -55.30
CA SER A 704 29.01 51.43 -55.08
C SER A 704 30.09 51.34 -56.16
N GLY A 705 30.44 50.14 -56.59
CA GLY A 705 31.35 49.95 -57.71
C GLY A 705 30.75 50.43 -59.04
N PHE A 706 29.48 50.12 -59.32
CA PHE A 706 28.80 50.52 -60.56
C PHE A 706 28.63 52.05 -60.66
N PHE A 707 28.23 52.72 -59.57
CA PHE A 707 28.12 54.18 -59.51
C PHE A 707 29.50 54.86 -59.59
N SER A 708 30.53 54.28 -58.98
CA SER A 708 31.91 54.75 -59.14
C SER A 708 32.35 54.63 -60.61
N GLY A 709 32.12 53.48 -61.26
CA GLY A 709 32.41 53.28 -62.68
C GLY A 709 31.64 54.24 -63.60
N ALA A 710 30.37 54.51 -63.30
CA ALA A 710 29.53 55.44 -64.06
C ALA A 710 30.00 56.91 -63.92
N GLN A 711 30.38 57.35 -62.71
CA GLN A 711 30.94 58.69 -62.49
C GLN A 711 32.29 58.89 -63.19
N PHE A 712 33.14 57.86 -63.24
CA PHE A 712 34.40 57.93 -63.98
C PHE A 712 34.18 57.98 -65.50
N ASN A 713 33.15 57.33 -66.02
CA ASN A 713 32.77 57.39 -67.44
C ASN A 713 32.25 58.78 -67.84
N GLU A 714 31.54 59.46 -66.94
CA GLU A 714 31.10 60.86 -67.11
C GLU A 714 32.27 61.86 -67.09
N MET A 715 33.31 61.56 -66.30
CA MET A 715 34.57 62.33 -66.26
C MET A 715 35.40 62.14 -67.54
N GLU A 716 35.50 60.92 -68.07
CA GLU A 716 36.18 60.62 -69.34
C GLU A 716 35.53 61.32 -70.55
N LEU A 717 34.19 61.44 -70.56
CA LEU A 717 33.46 62.17 -71.62
C LEU A 717 33.75 63.68 -71.65
N ARG A 718 34.06 64.29 -70.51
CA ARG A 718 34.41 65.73 -70.42
C ARG A 718 35.87 66.03 -70.75
N LEU A 719 36.75 65.03 -70.71
CA LEU A 719 38.20 65.17 -70.90
C LEU A 719 38.71 64.67 -72.26
N GLY A 720 37.83 64.14 -73.12
CA GLY A 720 38.16 63.78 -74.50
C GLY A 720 39.11 62.59 -74.64
N LEU A 721 39.07 61.63 -73.71
CA LEU A 721 39.91 60.43 -73.75
C LEU A 721 39.17 59.23 -74.42
N PRO A 722 39.88 58.34 -75.13
CA PRO A 722 39.28 57.27 -75.90
C PRO A 722 38.57 56.23 -75.02
N TRP A 723 37.38 55.83 -75.47
CA TRP A 723 36.27 55.25 -74.71
C TRP A 723 36.44 53.81 -74.18
N THR A 724 37.66 53.28 -73.98
CA THR A 724 37.82 51.82 -73.78
C THR A 724 38.71 51.29 -72.66
N THR A 725 39.41 52.07 -71.82
CA THR A 725 40.38 51.41 -70.91
C THR A 725 40.62 51.97 -69.50
N GLY A 726 40.13 53.15 -69.10
CA GLY A 726 40.46 53.69 -67.77
C GLY A 726 39.52 53.23 -66.67
N GLY A 727 38.26 53.66 -66.74
CA GLY A 727 37.27 53.46 -65.67
C GLY A 727 36.96 52.00 -65.32
N TRP A 728 36.88 51.12 -66.32
CA TRP A 728 36.54 49.70 -66.09
C TRP A 728 37.68 48.90 -65.45
N ILE A 729 38.94 49.21 -65.77
CA ILE A 729 40.10 48.55 -65.14
C ILE A 729 40.19 48.96 -63.67
N LEU A 730 40.00 50.25 -63.37
CA LEU A 730 39.92 50.75 -62.00
C LEU A 730 38.74 50.15 -61.23
N PHE A 731 37.57 49.99 -61.86
CA PHE A 731 36.43 49.28 -61.27
C PHE A 731 36.73 47.80 -60.98
N VAL A 732 37.37 47.08 -61.90
CA VAL A 732 37.76 45.68 -61.67
C VAL A 732 38.80 45.58 -60.57
N ILE A 733 39.79 46.47 -60.53
CA ILE A 733 40.81 46.52 -59.46
C ILE A 733 40.14 46.86 -58.12
N TYR A 734 39.25 47.85 -58.08
CA TYR A 734 38.57 48.25 -56.84
C TYR A 734 37.64 47.15 -56.35
N THR A 735 36.91 46.49 -57.26
CA THR A 735 36.04 45.36 -56.93
C THR A 735 36.87 44.14 -56.51
N ALA A 736 38.04 43.89 -57.11
CA ALA A 736 38.95 42.83 -56.72
C ALA A 736 39.59 43.11 -55.35
N VAL A 737 40.09 44.33 -55.10
CA VAL A 737 40.65 44.74 -53.81
C VAL A 737 39.59 44.73 -52.71
N PHE A 738 38.38 45.22 -53.00
CA PHE A 738 37.28 45.19 -52.05
C PHE A 738 36.75 43.78 -51.80
N SER A 739 36.69 42.93 -52.83
CA SER A 739 36.37 41.50 -52.67
C SER A 739 37.45 40.80 -51.86
N VAL A 740 38.73 41.08 -52.10
CA VAL A 740 39.83 40.56 -51.29
C VAL A 740 39.78 41.10 -49.86
N LEU A 741 39.36 42.35 -49.64
CA LEU A 741 39.18 42.91 -48.30
C LEU A 741 37.97 42.33 -47.57
N VAL A 742 36.83 42.13 -48.25
CA VAL A 742 35.62 41.56 -47.65
C VAL A 742 35.76 40.06 -47.46
N PHE A 743 36.14 39.31 -48.49
CA PHE A 743 36.42 37.88 -48.35
C PHE A 743 37.65 37.63 -47.48
N GLY A 744 38.65 38.50 -47.52
CA GLY A 744 39.81 38.46 -46.62
C GLY A 744 39.43 38.81 -45.18
N ALA A 745 38.53 39.75 -44.94
CA ALA A 745 38.01 40.05 -43.61
C ALA A 745 37.08 38.94 -43.10
N VAL A 746 36.27 38.32 -43.96
CA VAL A 746 35.43 37.15 -43.63
C VAL A 746 36.31 35.91 -43.39
N PHE A 747 37.36 35.72 -44.17
CA PHE A 747 38.36 34.66 -44.00
C PHE A 747 39.20 34.89 -42.74
N ALA A 748 39.60 36.13 -42.46
CA ALA A 748 40.24 36.54 -41.21
C ALA A 748 39.27 36.39 -40.04
N LEU A 749 37.98 36.73 -40.15
CA LEU A 749 36.97 36.45 -39.12
C LEU A 749 36.75 34.95 -38.92
N ARG A 750 36.92 34.11 -39.96
CA ARG A 750 36.94 32.64 -39.84
C ARG A 750 38.22 32.11 -39.17
N LEU A 751 39.38 32.70 -39.46
CA LEU A 751 40.69 32.33 -38.90
C LEU A 751 40.91 32.84 -37.47
N PHE A 752 40.40 34.04 -37.16
CA PHE A 752 40.48 34.73 -35.87
C PHE A 752 39.20 34.61 -35.04
N SER A 753 38.16 33.94 -35.56
CA SER A 753 37.10 33.37 -34.72
C SER A 753 37.79 32.46 -33.69
N PRO A 754 37.68 32.73 -32.39
CA PRO A 754 38.44 32.02 -31.37
C PRO A 754 37.87 30.60 -31.22
N ARG A 755 38.30 29.70 -32.11
CA ARG A 755 38.27 28.24 -31.98
C ARG A 755 39.44 27.64 -32.77
N LYS A 756 40.61 27.63 -32.13
CA LYS A 756 41.52 26.48 -32.07
C LYS A 756 42.53 26.68 -30.93
N ARG A 757 42.06 26.48 -29.71
CA ARG A 757 42.77 25.83 -28.60
C ARG A 757 41.72 25.19 -27.72
#